data_AF-A0A076HB65-F1
#
_entry.id   AF-A0A076HB65-F1
#
_cell.length_a   1.000
_cell.length_b   1.000
_cell.length_c   1.000
_cell.angle_alpha   90.00
_cell.angle_beta   90.00
_cell.angle_gamma   90.00
#
_symmetry.space_group_name_H-M   'P 1'
#
loop_
_entity.id
_entity.type
_entity.pdbx_description
1 polymer ?
#
loop_
_entity_poly.entity_id
_entity_poly.type
_entity_poly.pdbx_seq_one_letter_code
_entity_poly.pdbx_strand_id
1 'polypeptide(L)'
;MTLSFNAVSSDLPNSGTLTDEMFFVDSAAESPGPAPESDPEPQPEQEVQPEAETPTTDAPARVFEVDVYSGEVTDFRPGIDRLDFGGQSVHNLILGKTEEGYVTFLSPWNDAQKMTLVGVTYDQLALEDYGVVGNEHLRQDLGGVVSWELGVGERDPNTTYIRSHEYGRVETITDFDPTTDKISFLYYGTRERLSVTQDGADLVIATEPTGQTFIFQNTSLDDIPGASLEFHFDQIVEDNLEIPFGRSVESLTLKDRTALLTPAAPEGELTDGFQTQSGDAAVNEQPPHDSHSMGDHGSTDMEPEMEMDGEMGMESGMDMPGDSEPSSPEPSVEVDPSASGLVVSATITGGWSGTFAGTLTVTNTTGTSVGTDWTVSFVSDAPLKSVSNFEFTNTLRDDGRYAITLAPKSWSAPLAAGSAQSSYYQGSGDFVDPNQVFDLAATSAEVAQPEAPQQPDASDAVETPDGEATAGEDSTVVEDSTVVNDSTVTEDSPVTEGGTVTIDYERPNGTTDKRVVTYFEEWGIYSRDVNLSDVDGQSMTHMNYSFFDVKADGSITLFDEFAALQKRFSQSDQVSRTFTASDYAAMAPELLDIYENSGRYTVTQTGDAITVTSVPVGWNGVGTNDAGNFEQLRRFKELNPEVNLGFALGGWTLSDEFSTAYATQEGRDKFVSETVRIFETYDFFNVVDFDWEYPGGGGKAGNAVSASDGANFELVLRDLRTALDDLSARTGRDFEVSIATAGGQEKLANLNLQGIDPYVDFYNVMTYDFHGGWENVTGHQAAMTGDANNYDVTGAVDVFETAGIELSKVVMGAPAYTRAWGNVSDGGTFGYQQPGSGRDATGSFEAGVYDYKDVLNDVVTGRRNLYWDDDNKAAFLYDGDEWSSMETTATIAGKAAYVEEKGLGGMMFWALSNDAAGEASLVEAADDLLRKGASYAEVIERAPDFSAIIGGNGDFSLSDFTGLV
;
A
#
# COMPACT_ATOMS: atom_id res chain seq x y z
N MET A 1 62.30 4.31 26.27
CA MET A 1 62.45 3.04 27.00
C MET A 1 62.16 1.91 26.02
N THR A 2 63.14 1.39 25.25
CA THR A 2 63.95 0.15 25.46
C THR A 2 63.08 -1.09 25.78
N LEU A 3 63.02 -2.22 25.05
CA LEU A 3 63.97 -3.07 24.27
C LEU A 3 63.19 -3.83 23.14
N SER A 4 63.62 -4.11 21.88
CA SER A 4 64.65 -5.01 21.26
C SER A 4 64.49 -6.52 21.61
N PHE A 5 64.41 -7.54 20.70
CA PHE A 5 65.33 -7.98 19.61
C PHE A 5 64.78 -9.17 18.72
N ASN A 6 65.17 -9.19 17.43
CA ASN A 6 65.71 -10.25 16.51
C ASN A 6 65.24 -11.74 16.41
N ALA A 7 64.81 -12.12 15.18
CA ALA A 7 65.42 -13.03 14.17
C ALA A 7 65.80 -14.55 14.40
N VAL A 8 65.27 -15.41 13.49
CA VAL A 8 65.95 -16.39 12.55
C VAL A 8 66.12 -17.91 12.89
N SER A 9 65.71 -18.75 11.88
CA SER A 9 66.09 -20.13 11.43
C SER A 9 65.75 -21.37 12.31
N SER A 10 65.56 -22.62 11.85
CA SER A 10 65.92 -23.44 10.66
C SER A 10 64.99 -24.69 10.63
N ASP A 11 64.67 -25.43 9.55
CA ASP A 11 65.50 -26.40 8.80
C ASP A 11 64.69 -27.09 7.67
N LEU A 12 65.36 -27.45 6.56
CA LEU A 12 64.92 -28.39 5.49
C LEU A 12 65.52 -29.80 5.72
N PRO A 13 65.05 -30.87 5.06
CA PRO A 13 65.80 -31.39 3.89
C PRO A 13 65.00 -32.12 2.76
N ASN A 14 65.30 -31.73 1.52
CA ASN A 14 65.72 -32.50 0.32
C ASN A 14 65.03 -33.79 -0.25
N SER A 15 65.02 -33.79 -1.60
CA SER A 15 65.18 -34.88 -2.62
C SER A 15 63.89 -35.49 -3.22
N GLY A 16 63.71 -35.74 -4.52
CA GLY A 16 64.48 -35.51 -5.76
C GLY A 16 63.88 -36.29 -6.98
N THR A 17 63.66 -35.60 -8.10
CA THR A 17 63.85 -35.94 -9.56
C THR A 17 63.34 -37.21 -10.32
N LEU A 18 62.86 -36.93 -11.56
CA LEU A 18 62.92 -37.67 -12.88
C LEU A 18 61.78 -38.67 -13.22
N THR A 19 61.17 -38.78 -14.42
CA THR A 19 61.53 -38.46 -15.84
C THR A 19 60.30 -38.55 -16.80
N ASP A 20 60.25 -37.67 -17.81
CA ASP A 20 60.09 -37.80 -19.29
C ASP A 20 59.19 -38.89 -19.94
N GLU A 21 58.16 -38.49 -20.69
CA GLU A 21 58.09 -38.22 -22.17
C GLU A 21 57.78 -39.46 -23.03
N MET A 22 56.89 -39.32 -24.04
CA MET A 22 57.30 -39.37 -25.45
C MET A 22 56.13 -39.39 -26.49
N PHE A 23 56.14 -38.37 -27.38
CA PHE A 23 55.95 -38.41 -28.86
C PHE A 23 54.57 -38.75 -29.48
N PHE A 24 54.15 -38.32 -30.69
CA PHE A 24 54.35 -37.17 -31.61
C PHE A 24 53.56 -37.53 -32.91
N VAL A 25 53.13 -36.52 -33.68
CA VAL A 25 52.79 -36.50 -35.13
C VAL A 25 51.38 -36.90 -35.65
N ASP A 26 50.55 -35.87 -35.88
CA ASP A 26 50.16 -35.25 -37.17
C ASP A 26 49.66 -36.05 -38.41
N SER A 27 48.38 -35.79 -38.73
CA SER A 27 47.72 -35.40 -40.01
C SER A 27 47.61 -36.28 -41.29
N ALA A 28 46.40 -36.09 -41.89
CA ALA A 28 46.02 -36.14 -43.31
C ALA A 28 45.71 -37.52 -43.95
N ALA A 29 44.75 -37.73 -44.86
CA ALA A 29 43.58 -36.99 -45.37
C ALA A 29 42.78 -37.93 -46.31
N GLU A 30 41.55 -37.52 -46.65
CA GLU A 30 40.71 -37.88 -47.83
C GLU A 30 39.80 -39.14 -47.86
N SER A 31 38.49 -38.83 -47.88
CA SER A 31 37.30 -39.57 -48.39
C SER A 31 37.41 -39.94 -49.89
N PRO A 32 36.62 -40.87 -50.52
CA PRO A 32 35.15 -41.03 -50.36
C PRO A 32 34.48 -42.42 -50.63
N GLY A 33 33.20 -42.56 -50.28
CA GLY A 33 32.20 -43.39 -51.00
C GLY A 33 31.71 -44.70 -50.34
N PRO A 34 30.48 -45.17 -50.65
CA PRO A 34 29.46 -45.60 -49.68
C PRO A 34 29.29 -47.12 -49.52
N ALA A 35 28.60 -47.57 -48.47
CA ALA A 35 28.14 -48.97 -48.34
C ALA A 35 26.80 -49.10 -47.55
N PRO A 36 25.98 -50.15 -47.82
CA PRO A 36 24.57 -50.25 -47.40
C PRO A 36 24.32 -51.16 -46.18
N GLU A 37 23.06 -51.13 -45.74
CA GLU A 37 22.43 -51.71 -44.53
C GLU A 37 22.73 -53.18 -44.18
N SER A 38 22.66 -53.49 -42.87
CA SER A 38 22.47 -54.86 -42.35
C SER A 38 21.62 -54.88 -41.06
N ASP A 39 20.69 -55.84 -41.04
CA ASP A 39 19.58 -56.16 -40.11
C ASP A 39 19.85 -56.16 -38.58
N PRO A 40 18.78 -56.04 -37.76
CA PRO A 40 18.84 -56.11 -36.31
C PRO A 40 18.58 -57.54 -35.75
N GLU A 41 19.31 -57.90 -34.68
CA GLU A 41 19.10 -59.13 -33.90
C GLU A 41 19.37 -58.82 -32.39
N PRO A 42 18.90 -59.63 -31.43
CA PRO A 42 17.71 -59.38 -30.60
C PRO A 42 18.01 -59.01 -29.12
N GLN A 43 17.00 -58.48 -28.43
CA GLN A 43 17.03 -57.95 -27.06
C GLN A 43 17.31 -58.99 -25.95
N PRO A 44 18.08 -58.63 -24.90
CA PRO A 44 18.05 -59.27 -23.60
C PRO A 44 17.03 -58.62 -22.65
N GLU A 45 16.56 -59.43 -21.71
CA GLU A 45 15.36 -59.34 -20.87
C GLU A 45 15.28 -58.11 -19.93
N GLN A 46 14.05 -57.63 -19.71
CA GLN A 46 13.69 -56.56 -18.79
C GLN A 46 14.08 -56.91 -17.34
N GLU A 47 14.97 -56.12 -16.73
CA GLU A 47 14.94 -55.93 -15.28
C GLU A 47 13.70 -55.10 -14.94
N VAL A 48 12.77 -55.72 -14.24
CA VAL A 48 11.60 -55.07 -13.64
C VAL A 48 12.13 -54.04 -12.64
N GLN A 49 12.00 -52.75 -12.97
CA GLN A 49 12.10 -51.68 -12.00
C GLN A 49 11.07 -51.98 -10.88
N PRO A 50 11.39 -51.75 -9.59
CA PRO A 50 10.36 -51.80 -8.58
C PRO A 50 9.29 -50.78 -8.98
N GLU A 51 8.04 -51.22 -9.12
CA GLU A 51 6.90 -50.32 -9.15
C GLU A 51 7.10 -49.33 -7.99
N ALA A 52 7.04 -48.03 -8.28
CA ALA A 52 6.89 -47.04 -7.24
C ALA A 52 5.75 -47.52 -6.35
N GLU A 53 6.02 -47.71 -5.05
CA GLU A 53 4.99 -48.09 -4.10
C GLU A 53 3.86 -47.07 -4.25
N THR A 54 2.69 -47.55 -4.64
CA THR A 54 1.48 -46.74 -4.65
C THR A 54 1.35 -46.17 -3.23
N PRO A 55 1.23 -44.84 -3.04
CA PRO A 55 1.17 -44.27 -1.70
C PRO A 55 0.05 -44.98 -0.95
N THR A 56 0.35 -45.53 0.21
CA THR A 56 -0.68 -46.14 1.05
C THR A 56 -1.70 -45.05 1.40
N THR A 57 -2.99 -45.38 1.28
CA THR A 57 -4.13 -44.50 1.57
C THR A 57 -4.25 -44.07 3.05
N ASP A 58 -3.19 -44.29 3.86
CA ASP A 58 -3.12 -44.03 5.30
C ASP A 58 -2.17 -42.86 5.67
N ALA A 59 -1.47 -42.25 4.70
CA ALA A 59 -0.65 -41.05 4.98
C ALA A 59 -1.54 -39.79 5.09
N PRO A 60 -1.25 -38.86 6.04
CA PRO A 60 -2.10 -37.71 6.28
C PRO A 60 -2.20 -36.79 5.05
N ALA A 61 -3.34 -36.13 4.89
CA ALA A 61 -3.58 -35.10 3.88
C ALA A 61 -2.57 -33.95 4.07
N ARG A 62 -1.94 -33.50 2.97
CA ARG A 62 -1.06 -32.33 2.96
C ARG A 62 -1.78 -31.16 2.35
N VAL A 63 -1.42 -29.95 2.78
CA VAL A 63 -1.92 -28.71 2.22
C VAL A 63 -0.79 -28.06 1.43
N PHE A 64 -1.05 -27.73 0.18
CA PHE A 64 -0.14 -27.06 -0.75
C PHE A 64 -0.62 -25.63 -0.94
N GLU A 65 0.16 -24.66 -0.46
CA GLU A 65 -0.11 -23.25 -0.73
C GLU A 65 0.02 -22.98 -2.23
N VAL A 66 -0.97 -22.32 -2.81
CA VAL A 66 -0.96 -21.92 -4.20
C VAL A 66 -0.17 -20.62 -4.34
N ASP A 67 1.05 -20.75 -4.84
CA ASP A 67 2.00 -19.65 -5.00
C ASP A 67 2.64 -19.69 -6.39
N VAL A 68 2.36 -18.69 -7.23
CA VAL A 68 2.89 -18.56 -8.60
C VAL A 68 4.43 -18.44 -8.66
N TYR A 69 5.12 -18.28 -7.53
CA TYR A 69 6.58 -18.29 -7.45
C TYR A 69 7.17 -19.69 -7.16
N SER A 70 6.35 -20.69 -6.85
CA SER A 70 6.77 -21.99 -6.35
C SER A 70 7.24 -23.00 -7.41
N GLY A 71 7.00 -22.74 -8.70
CA GLY A 71 7.47 -23.62 -9.78
C GLY A 71 6.71 -24.95 -9.89
N GLU A 72 7.39 -26.09 -9.91
CA GLU A 72 6.76 -27.39 -10.15
C GLU A 72 6.51 -28.19 -8.87
N VAL A 73 5.31 -28.75 -8.73
CA VAL A 73 4.91 -29.71 -7.70
C VAL A 73 4.69 -31.08 -8.33
N THR A 74 5.56 -32.05 -8.05
CA THR A 74 5.56 -33.36 -8.72
C THR A 74 4.88 -34.48 -7.93
N ASP A 75 4.44 -34.21 -6.69
CA ASP A 75 4.00 -35.22 -5.74
C ASP A 75 2.64 -34.94 -5.10
N PHE A 76 1.85 -34.00 -5.65
CA PHE A 76 0.47 -33.75 -5.22
C PHE A 76 -0.40 -34.99 -5.42
N ARG A 77 -1.19 -35.37 -4.41
CA ARG A 77 -2.06 -36.57 -4.44
C ARG A 77 -3.54 -36.17 -4.51
N PRO A 78 -4.17 -36.22 -5.69
CA PRO A 78 -5.59 -35.91 -5.84
C PRO A 78 -6.48 -36.82 -4.97
N GLY A 79 -7.54 -36.26 -4.41
CA GLY A 79 -8.45 -36.90 -3.45
C GLY A 79 -7.89 -37.09 -2.04
N ILE A 80 -6.66 -36.61 -1.77
CA ILE A 80 -5.99 -36.72 -0.47
C ILE A 80 -5.42 -35.38 -0.02
N ASP A 81 -4.68 -34.70 -0.89
CA ASP A 81 -4.04 -33.41 -0.61
C ASP A 81 -4.96 -32.23 -0.95
N ARG A 82 -4.71 -31.07 -0.35
CA ARG A 82 -5.51 -29.85 -0.56
C ARG A 82 -4.66 -28.70 -1.09
N LEU A 83 -5.26 -27.88 -1.94
CA LEU A 83 -4.73 -26.60 -2.40
C LEU A 83 -5.25 -25.48 -1.50
N ASP A 84 -4.35 -24.70 -0.92
CA ASP A 84 -4.69 -23.54 -0.11
C ASP A 84 -4.39 -22.26 -0.87
N PHE A 85 -5.44 -21.51 -1.17
CA PHE A 85 -5.34 -20.25 -1.90
C PHE A 85 -5.09 -19.07 -0.95
N GLY A 86 -5.12 -19.26 0.38
CA GLY A 86 -4.89 -18.20 1.36
C GLY A 86 -5.74 -16.94 1.10
N GLY A 87 -5.08 -15.78 1.05
CA GLY A 87 -5.68 -14.49 0.68
C GLY A 87 -5.48 -14.11 -0.78
N GLN A 88 -5.17 -15.06 -1.68
CA GLN A 88 -4.95 -14.76 -3.09
C GLN A 88 -6.20 -14.13 -3.72
N SER A 89 -5.99 -13.06 -4.47
CA SER A 89 -7.01 -12.39 -5.28
C SER A 89 -6.96 -12.91 -6.71
N VAL A 90 -8.10 -12.89 -7.41
CA VAL A 90 -8.17 -13.15 -8.87
C VAL A 90 -7.22 -12.24 -9.67
N HIS A 91 -6.84 -11.07 -9.12
CA HIS A 91 -5.89 -10.14 -9.75
C HIS A 91 -4.42 -10.58 -9.71
N ASN A 92 -4.09 -11.62 -8.93
CA ASN A 92 -2.74 -12.13 -8.79
C ASN A 92 -2.57 -13.55 -9.36
N LEU A 93 -3.66 -14.18 -9.80
CA LEU A 93 -3.66 -15.60 -10.13
C LEU A 93 -4.66 -15.92 -11.24
N ILE A 94 -4.17 -16.54 -12.32
CA ILE A 94 -4.95 -17.11 -13.42
C ILE A 94 -4.86 -18.63 -13.37
N LEU A 95 -5.98 -19.30 -13.62
CA LEU A 95 -6.06 -20.75 -13.73
C LEU A 95 -5.68 -21.20 -15.13
N GLY A 96 -4.79 -22.16 -15.21
CA GLY A 96 -4.31 -22.70 -16.48
C GLY A 96 -4.09 -24.20 -16.45
N LYS A 97 -3.81 -24.72 -17.63
CA LYS A 97 -3.44 -26.10 -17.92
C LYS A 97 -2.33 -26.08 -18.95
N THR A 98 -1.22 -26.76 -18.69
CA THR A 98 -0.07 -26.83 -19.62
C THR A 98 -0.42 -27.61 -20.90
N GLU A 99 0.46 -27.58 -21.91
CA GLU A 99 0.28 -28.39 -23.14
C GLU A 99 0.19 -29.90 -22.83
N GLU A 100 0.89 -30.37 -21.80
CA GLU A 100 0.86 -31.74 -21.30
C GLU A 100 -0.42 -32.08 -20.52
N GLY A 101 -1.23 -31.07 -20.20
CA GLY A 101 -2.50 -31.21 -19.51
C GLY A 101 -2.43 -30.98 -17.99
N TYR A 102 -1.30 -30.53 -17.45
CA TYR A 102 -1.13 -30.37 -16.01
C TYR A 102 -1.76 -29.10 -15.49
N VAL A 103 -2.36 -29.16 -14.29
CA VAL A 103 -2.91 -27.98 -13.60
C VAL A 103 -1.78 -26.97 -13.36
N THR A 104 -2.00 -25.72 -13.74
CA THR A 104 -1.05 -24.63 -13.49
C THR A 104 -1.77 -23.38 -13.01
N PHE A 105 -1.10 -22.61 -12.16
CA PHE A 105 -1.53 -21.32 -11.64
C PHE A 105 -0.53 -20.29 -12.11
N LEU A 106 -0.99 -19.26 -12.81
CA LEU A 106 -0.16 -18.32 -13.54
C LEU A 106 -0.29 -16.93 -12.93
N SER A 107 0.81 -16.17 -12.94
CA SER A 107 0.72 -14.72 -12.71
C SER A 107 0.11 -14.05 -13.95
N PRO A 108 -0.90 -13.16 -13.79
CA PRO A 108 -1.43 -12.38 -14.91
C PRO A 108 -0.42 -11.36 -15.47
N TRP A 109 0.66 -11.10 -14.73
CA TRP A 109 1.63 -10.05 -15.03
C TRP A 109 2.94 -10.59 -15.63
N ASN A 110 3.20 -11.89 -15.47
CA ASN A 110 4.45 -12.50 -15.90
C ASN A 110 4.30 -14.01 -16.14
N ASP A 111 4.34 -14.42 -17.40
CA ASP A 111 4.21 -15.81 -17.84
C ASP A 111 5.32 -16.75 -17.31
N ALA A 112 6.43 -16.19 -16.79
CA ALA A 112 7.48 -16.95 -16.14
C ALA A 112 7.16 -17.32 -14.68
N GLN A 113 6.24 -16.60 -14.05
CA GLN A 113 5.76 -16.87 -12.69
C GLN A 113 4.55 -17.81 -12.79
N LYS A 114 4.78 -19.08 -12.47
CA LYS A 114 3.72 -20.08 -12.38
C LYS A 114 4.05 -21.18 -11.38
N MET A 115 2.98 -21.76 -10.85
CA MET A 115 2.99 -23.04 -10.17
C MET A 115 2.38 -24.10 -11.08
N THR A 116 2.96 -25.30 -11.17
CA THR A 116 2.41 -26.41 -11.96
C THR A 116 2.36 -27.68 -11.13
N LEU A 117 1.19 -28.31 -11.04
CA LEU A 117 1.04 -29.64 -10.45
C LEU A 117 1.39 -30.70 -11.50
N VAL A 118 2.68 -31.01 -11.63
CA VAL A 118 3.20 -31.96 -12.62
C VAL A 118 2.59 -33.34 -12.41
N GLY A 119 1.96 -33.87 -13.46
CA GLY A 119 1.29 -35.18 -13.41
C GLY A 119 -0.15 -35.14 -12.91
N VAL A 120 -0.66 -33.98 -12.50
CA VAL A 120 -2.03 -33.81 -12.02
C VAL A 120 -2.85 -33.01 -13.02
N THR A 121 -4.02 -33.54 -13.36
CA THR A 121 -4.96 -32.91 -14.31
C THR A 121 -6.24 -32.49 -13.59
N TYR A 122 -6.94 -31.46 -14.10
CA TYR A 122 -8.15 -30.93 -13.43
C TYR A 122 -9.26 -31.98 -13.24
N ASP A 123 -9.38 -32.98 -14.13
CA ASP A 123 -10.35 -34.08 -14.01
C ASP A 123 -10.02 -35.08 -12.88
N GLN A 124 -8.85 -34.95 -12.27
CA GLN A 124 -8.47 -35.71 -11.08
C GLN A 124 -8.77 -34.97 -9.77
N LEU A 125 -9.01 -33.65 -9.83
CA LEU A 125 -9.28 -32.81 -8.67
C LEU A 125 -10.79 -32.76 -8.38
N ALA A 126 -11.17 -32.98 -7.13
CA ALA A 126 -12.52 -32.78 -6.61
C ALA A 126 -12.59 -31.53 -5.73
N LEU A 127 -13.79 -31.06 -5.38
CA LEU A 127 -13.95 -29.85 -4.54
C LEU A 127 -13.25 -29.98 -3.18
N GLU A 128 -13.10 -31.21 -2.66
CA GLU A 128 -12.42 -31.47 -1.40
C GLU A 128 -10.89 -31.29 -1.46
N ASP A 129 -10.33 -31.26 -2.69
CA ASP A 129 -8.92 -30.94 -2.95
C ASP A 129 -8.68 -29.43 -2.98
N TYR A 130 -9.72 -28.60 -2.91
CA TYR A 130 -9.61 -27.15 -2.77
C TYR A 130 -9.89 -26.76 -1.31
N GLY A 131 -9.05 -25.88 -0.77
CA GLY A 131 -9.24 -25.25 0.52
C GLY A 131 -10.42 -24.28 0.52
N VAL A 132 -10.61 -23.60 1.64
CA VAL A 132 -11.52 -22.44 1.71
C VAL A 132 -10.92 -21.32 0.87
N VAL A 133 -11.71 -20.75 -0.03
CA VAL A 133 -11.29 -19.63 -0.87
C VAL A 133 -12.07 -18.40 -0.44
N GLY A 134 -11.36 -17.43 0.16
CA GLY A 134 -11.97 -16.21 0.70
C GLY A 134 -12.32 -15.16 -0.36
N ASN A 135 -11.61 -15.14 -1.49
CA ASN A 135 -11.93 -14.24 -2.59
C ASN A 135 -13.08 -14.82 -3.43
N GLU A 136 -14.23 -14.15 -3.45
CA GLU A 136 -15.42 -14.65 -4.18
C GLU A 136 -15.16 -14.79 -5.67
N HIS A 137 -14.49 -13.82 -6.26
CA HIS A 137 -14.24 -13.79 -7.69
C HIS A 137 -13.36 -14.97 -8.16
N LEU A 138 -12.25 -15.19 -7.46
CA LEU A 138 -11.35 -16.33 -7.69
C LEU A 138 -12.06 -17.67 -7.49
N ARG A 139 -12.97 -17.74 -6.51
CA ARG A 139 -13.77 -18.92 -6.24
C ARG A 139 -14.75 -19.22 -7.38
N GLN A 140 -15.34 -18.22 -8.00
CA GLN A 140 -16.19 -18.38 -9.20
C GLN A 140 -15.38 -18.84 -10.41
N ASP A 141 -14.16 -18.33 -10.60
CA ASP A 141 -13.26 -18.74 -11.69
C ASP A 141 -12.77 -20.18 -11.55
N LEU A 142 -12.38 -20.55 -10.33
CA LEU A 142 -12.11 -21.95 -9.96
C LEU A 142 -13.31 -22.82 -10.29
N GLY A 143 -14.50 -22.34 -9.95
CA GLY A 143 -15.72 -23.08 -10.24
C GLY A 143 -16.01 -23.27 -11.73
N GLY A 144 -15.74 -22.25 -12.55
CA GLY A 144 -15.81 -22.32 -14.01
C GLY A 144 -14.90 -23.40 -14.58
N VAL A 145 -13.60 -23.34 -14.28
CA VAL A 145 -12.61 -24.27 -14.83
C VAL A 145 -12.88 -25.70 -14.38
N VAL A 146 -13.11 -25.92 -13.07
CA VAL A 146 -13.32 -27.26 -12.51
C VAL A 146 -14.61 -27.88 -13.04
N SER A 147 -15.69 -27.11 -13.13
CA SER A 147 -16.95 -27.59 -13.72
C SER A 147 -16.78 -27.99 -15.18
N TRP A 148 -16.02 -27.19 -15.95
CA TRP A 148 -15.74 -27.54 -17.33
C TRP A 148 -14.95 -28.86 -17.44
N GLU A 149 -13.92 -29.06 -16.65
CA GLU A 149 -13.07 -30.25 -16.76
C GLU A 149 -13.78 -31.52 -16.26
N LEU A 150 -14.65 -31.39 -15.25
CA LEU A 150 -15.46 -32.51 -14.72
C LEU A 150 -16.76 -32.76 -15.48
N GLY A 151 -17.09 -31.95 -16.48
CA GLY A 151 -18.32 -32.11 -17.26
C GLY A 151 -19.60 -31.71 -16.50
N VAL A 152 -19.49 -30.82 -15.50
CA VAL A 152 -20.60 -30.28 -14.72
C VAL A 152 -21.03 -28.92 -15.26
N GLY A 153 -22.33 -28.60 -15.19
CA GLY A 153 -22.90 -27.35 -15.71
C GLY A 153 -23.58 -27.49 -17.08
N GLU A 154 -24.07 -26.36 -17.62
CA GLU A 154 -24.79 -26.29 -18.90
C GLU A 154 -23.86 -26.57 -20.10
N ARG A 155 -24.34 -27.38 -21.06
CA ARG A 155 -23.65 -27.68 -22.33
C ARG A 155 -24.65 -27.80 -23.46
N ASP A 156 -25.23 -26.67 -23.85
CA ASP A 156 -26.17 -26.61 -24.97
C ASP A 156 -25.42 -26.87 -26.30
N PRO A 157 -25.89 -27.79 -27.16
CA PRO A 157 -25.27 -28.07 -28.45
C PRO A 157 -25.24 -26.86 -29.42
N ASN A 158 -26.05 -25.83 -29.19
CA ASN A 158 -26.10 -24.60 -29.97
C ASN A 158 -25.33 -23.44 -29.29
N THR A 159 -24.47 -23.73 -28.32
CA THR A 159 -23.67 -22.72 -27.60
C THR A 159 -22.20 -23.08 -27.64
N THR A 160 -21.37 -22.12 -28.07
CA THR A 160 -19.92 -22.20 -27.95
C THR A 160 -19.51 -21.62 -26.61
N TYR A 161 -18.95 -22.45 -25.73
CA TYR A 161 -18.47 -22.01 -24.42
C TYR A 161 -17.00 -21.61 -24.50
N ILE A 162 -16.73 -20.32 -24.30
CA ILE A 162 -15.40 -19.74 -24.25
C ILE A 162 -14.75 -20.10 -22.91
N ARG A 163 -13.46 -20.38 -22.97
CA ARG A 163 -12.62 -20.82 -21.85
C ARG A 163 -11.26 -20.17 -21.98
N SER A 164 -10.55 -20.15 -20.86
CA SER A 164 -9.28 -19.45 -20.75
C SER A 164 -8.14 -20.29 -20.23
N HIS A 165 -8.41 -21.47 -19.68
CA HIS A 165 -7.40 -22.24 -18.96
C HIS A 165 -6.55 -23.15 -19.85
N GLU A 166 -6.76 -23.27 -21.16
CA GLU A 166 -6.03 -24.25 -21.99
C GLU A 166 -4.90 -23.62 -22.84
N TYR A 167 -3.64 -23.83 -22.44
CA TYR A 167 -2.49 -23.16 -23.05
C TYR A 167 -2.32 -23.47 -24.54
N GLY A 168 -2.21 -22.42 -25.36
CA GLY A 168 -1.98 -22.48 -26.80
C GLY A 168 -3.07 -23.16 -27.62
N ARG A 169 -4.20 -23.55 -26.99
CA ARG A 169 -5.25 -24.31 -27.68
C ARG A 169 -5.97 -23.41 -28.70
N VAL A 170 -6.04 -23.87 -29.94
CA VAL A 170 -6.80 -23.21 -31.01
C VAL A 170 -8.00 -24.08 -31.40
N GLU A 171 -9.20 -23.54 -31.27
CA GLU A 171 -10.45 -24.18 -31.69
C GLU A 171 -11.05 -23.44 -32.88
N THR A 172 -11.38 -24.16 -33.94
CA THR A 172 -12.00 -23.58 -35.14
C THR A 172 -13.45 -24.02 -35.23
N ILE A 173 -14.37 -23.06 -35.20
CA ILE A 173 -15.81 -23.25 -35.28
C ILE A 173 -16.22 -22.96 -36.72
N THR A 174 -16.67 -24.00 -37.43
CA THR A 174 -16.92 -23.94 -38.88
C THR A 174 -18.39 -23.79 -39.27
N ASP A 175 -19.28 -23.97 -38.30
CA ASP A 175 -20.72 -24.14 -38.46
C ASP A 175 -21.53 -23.26 -37.51
N PHE A 176 -20.92 -22.19 -36.98
CA PHE A 176 -21.61 -21.20 -36.16
C PHE A 176 -22.65 -20.43 -36.96
N ASP A 177 -23.93 -20.50 -36.56
CA ASP A 177 -25.00 -19.67 -37.09
C ASP A 177 -25.24 -18.48 -36.16
N PRO A 178 -24.82 -17.25 -36.53
CA PRO A 178 -24.94 -16.08 -35.66
C PRO A 178 -26.40 -15.70 -35.33
N THR A 179 -27.39 -16.27 -36.02
CA THR A 179 -28.81 -16.00 -35.78
C THR A 179 -29.45 -16.93 -34.75
N THR A 180 -28.88 -18.13 -34.52
CA THR A 180 -29.45 -19.14 -33.62
C THR A 180 -28.51 -19.61 -32.53
N ASP A 181 -27.21 -19.54 -32.78
CA ASP A 181 -26.19 -20.04 -31.86
C ASP A 181 -25.72 -18.91 -30.92
N LYS A 182 -25.10 -19.32 -29.82
CA LYS A 182 -24.64 -18.44 -28.75
C LYS A 182 -23.16 -18.58 -28.47
N ILE A 183 -22.57 -17.54 -27.91
CA ILE A 183 -21.21 -17.53 -27.36
C ILE A 183 -21.35 -17.26 -25.86
N SER A 184 -20.87 -18.18 -25.03
CA SER A 184 -21.08 -18.13 -23.59
C SER A 184 -19.77 -18.15 -22.82
N PHE A 185 -19.65 -17.23 -21.87
CA PHE A 185 -18.51 -17.06 -20.96
C PHE A 185 -18.77 -17.72 -19.59
N LEU A 186 -19.77 -18.60 -19.51
CA LEU A 186 -20.17 -19.30 -18.29
C LEU A 186 -18.98 -19.95 -17.54
N TYR A 187 -17.99 -20.49 -18.26
CA TYR A 187 -16.82 -21.17 -17.69
C TYR A 187 -15.50 -20.38 -17.85
N TYR A 188 -15.58 -19.13 -18.28
CA TYR A 188 -14.42 -18.28 -18.53
C TYR A 188 -13.98 -17.58 -17.24
N GLY A 189 -12.69 -17.59 -16.92
CA GLY A 189 -12.16 -16.81 -15.80
C GLY A 189 -12.19 -15.32 -16.11
N THR A 190 -12.43 -14.46 -15.13
CA THR A 190 -12.79 -13.07 -15.41
C THR A 190 -11.60 -12.14 -15.61
N ARG A 191 -10.42 -12.53 -15.11
CA ARG A 191 -9.21 -11.69 -15.15
C ARG A 191 -8.27 -12.01 -16.30
N GLU A 192 -8.63 -12.98 -17.13
CA GLU A 192 -7.92 -13.28 -18.35
C GLU A 192 -8.16 -12.18 -19.39
N ARG A 193 -7.09 -11.81 -20.09
CA ARG A 193 -7.12 -10.69 -21.02
C ARG A 193 -7.75 -11.13 -22.34
N LEU A 194 -9.06 -10.91 -22.45
CA LEU A 194 -9.84 -11.22 -23.64
C LEU A 194 -9.56 -10.23 -24.78
N SER A 195 -9.36 -10.77 -25.97
CA SER A 195 -9.30 -10.01 -27.22
C SER A 195 -10.31 -10.58 -28.21
N VAL A 196 -11.00 -9.69 -28.91
CA VAL A 196 -11.95 -10.05 -29.96
C VAL A 196 -11.55 -9.26 -31.20
N THR A 197 -11.18 -9.96 -32.26
CA THR A 197 -10.66 -9.36 -33.48
C THR A 197 -11.33 -9.95 -34.70
N GLN A 198 -11.54 -9.11 -35.71
CA GLN A 198 -12.00 -9.56 -37.02
C GLN A 198 -10.77 -9.78 -37.92
N ASP A 199 -10.42 -11.05 -38.19
CA ASP A 199 -9.34 -11.40 -39.11
C ASP A 199 -9.92 -11.84 -40.47
N GLY A 200 -9.96 -10.89 -41.41
CA GLY A 200 -10.58 -11.12 -42.71
C GLY A 200 -12.07 -11.41 -42.60
N ALA A 201 -12.48 -12.65 -42.90
CA ALA A 201 -13.87 -13.10 -42.79
C ALA A 201 -14.17 -13.83 -41.48
N ASP A 202 -13.16 -14.08 -40.65
CA ASP A 202 -13.27 -14.89 -39.46
C ASP A 202 -13.28 -14.00 -38.21
N LEU A 203 -14.08 -14.37 -37.21
CA LEU A 203 -14.07 -13.74 -35.90
C LEU A 203 -13.14 -14.56 -34.98
N VAL A 204 -12.18 -13.88 -34.36
CA VAL A 204 -11.19 -14.51 -33.49
C VAL A 204 -11.36 -13.98 -32.08
N ILE A 205 -11.60 -14.89 -31.14
CA ILE A 205 -11.64 -14.62 -29.70
C ILE A 205 -10.40 -15.28 -29.08
N ALA A 206 -9.47 -14.51 -28.54
CA ALA A 206 -8.24 -15.03 -27.95
C ALA A 206 -8.01 -14.45 -26.56
N THR A 207 -7.32 -15.19 -25.70
CA THR A 207 -7.12 -14.80 -24.31
C THR A 207 -5.66 -14.95 -23.88
N GLU A 208 -5.17 -14.01 -23.07
CA GLU A 208 -3.84 -14.05 -22.46
C GLU A 208 -3.94 -14.31 -20.95
N PRO A 209 -2.90 -14.93 -20.34
CA PRO A 209 -1.62 -15.33 -20.91
C PRO A 209 -1.62 -16.72 -21.57
N THR A 210 -2.70 -17.49 -21.46
CA THR A 210 -2.73 -18.87 -21.97
C THR A 210 -2.65 -18.97 -23.49
N GLY A 211 -3.03 -17.92 -24.22
CA GLY A 211 -3.08 -17.92 -25.68
C GLY A 211 -4.22 -18.77 -26.25
N GLN A 212 -5.17 -19.21 -25.42
CA GLN A 212 -6.32 -19.98 -25.91
C GLN A 212 -7.12 -19.14 -26.92
N THR A 213 -7.44 -19.73 -28.07
CA THR A 213 -8.01 -19.02 -29.22
C THR A 213 -9.19 -19.79 -29.82
N PHE A 214 -10.28 -19.09 -30.08
CA PHE A 214 -11.46 -19.57 -30.79
C PHE A 214 -11.62 -18.80 -32.09
N ILE A 215 -11.67 -19.51 -33.22
CA ILE A 215 -11.78 -18.95 -34.57
C ILE A 215 -13.13 -19.35 -35.15
N PHE A 216 -14.06 -18.41 -35.25
CA PHE A 216 -15.36 -18.57 -35.88
C PHE A 216 -15.24 -18.25 -37.36
N GLN A 217 -15.21 -19.29 -38.21
CA GLN A 217 -14.98 -19.12 -39.64
C GLN A 217 -16.15 -18.44 -40.34
N ASN A 218 -15.84 -17.55 -41.27
CA ASN A 218 -16.82 -16.81 -42.07
C ASN A 218 -17.91 -16.12 -41.23
N THR A 219 -17.57 -15.71 -40.00
CA THR A 219 -18.47 -15.07 -39.05
C THR A 219 -18.02 -13.63 -38.82
N SER A 220 -18.95 -12.70 -39.03
CA SER A 220 -18.74 -11.28 -38.70
C SER A 220 -19.26 -11.00 -37.30
N LEU A 221 -18.50 -10.26 -36.49
CA LEU A 221 -18.95 -9.79 -35.17
C LEU A 221 -20.26 -8.98 -35.27
N ASP A 222 -20.42 -8.19 -36.33
CA ASP A 222 -21.60 -7.36 -36.56
C ASP A 222 -22.90 -8.18 -36.71
N ASP A 223 -22.78 -9.42 -37.18
CA ASP A 223 -23.93 -10.31 -37.41
C ASP A 223 -24.39 -11.02 -36.13
N ILE A 224 -23.62 -10.95 -35.04
CA ILE A 224 -23.92 -11.60 -33.75
C ILE A 224 -24.76 -10.65 -32.88
N PRO A 225 -26.03 -10.96 -32.57
CA PRO A 225 -26.83 -10.15 -31.66
C PRO A 225 -26.21 -10.12 -30.26
N GLY A 226 -26.30 -8.98 -29.56
CA GLY A 226 -25.82 -8.88 -28.16
C GLY A 226 -26.41 -9.96 -27.26
N ALA A 227 -27.69 -10.30 -27.44
CA ALA A 227 -28.38 -11.32 -26.65
C ALA A 227 -27.85 -12.75 -26.87
N SER A 228 -27.09 -12.98 -27.94
CA SER A 228 -26.39 -14.25 -28.19
C SER A 228 -25.05 -14.34 -27.46
N LEU A 229 -24.58 -13.25 -26.84
CA LEU A 229 -23.42 -13.23 -25.96
C LEU A 229 -23.88 -13.37 -24.51
N GLU A 230 -23.38 -14.39 -23.84
CA GLU A 230 -23.77 -14.74 -22.48
C GLU A 230 -22.60 -14.58 -21.50
N PHE A 231 -22.80 -13.84 -20.42
CA PHE A 231 -21.78 -13.55 -19.40
C PHE A 231 -22.35 -13.74 -17.99
N HIS A 232 -21.49 -14.01 -17.01
CA HIS A 232 -21.83 -13.79 -15.60
C HIS A 232 -21.88 -12.28 -15.29
N PHE A 233 -22.51 -11.89 -14.18
CA PHE A 233 -22.62 -10.47 -13.80
C PHE A 233 -21.26 -9.81 -13.58
N ASP A 234 -20.38 -10.42 -12.79
CA ASP A 234 -19.05 -9.85 -12.46
C ASP A 234 -18.16 -9.67 -13.70
N GLN A 235 -18.29 -10.59 -14.65
CA GLN A 235 -17.57 -10.51 -15.94
C GLN A 235 -17.87 -9.23 -16.71
N ILE A 236 -19.04 -8.64 -16.53
CA ILE A 236 -19.43 -7.38 -17.18
C ILE A 236 -19.22 -6.20 -16.25
N VAL A 237 -19.67 -6.30 -15.00
CA VAL A 237 -19.68 -5.17 -14.07
C VAL A 237 -18.30 -4.86 -13.51
N GLU A 238 -17.51 -5.90 -13.24
CA GLU A 238 -16.17 -5.76 -12.67
C GLU A 238 -15.10 -5.81 -13.77
N ASP A 239 -15.17 -6.78 -14.68
CA ASP A 239 -14.09 -7.05 -15.66
C ASP A 239 -14.35 -6.53 -17.08
N ASN A 240 -15.57 -6.05 -17.36
CA ASN A 240 -15.95 -5.44 -18.63
C ASN A 240 -15.64 -6.32 -19.88
N LEU A 241 -15.82 -7.64 -19.78
CA LEU A 241 -15.51 -8.59 -20.86
C LEU A 241 -16.36 -8.40 -22.13
N GLU A 242 -17.43 -7.61 -22.06
CA GLU A 242 -18.24 -7.24 -23.22
C GLU A 242 -17.61 -6.17 -24.10
N ILE A 243 -16.67 -5.37 -23.58
CA ILE A 243 -16.09 -4.23 -24.30
C ILE A 243 -15.42 -4.65 -25.61
N PRO A 244 -14.59 -5.73 -25.66
CA PRO A 244 -14.00 -6.21 -26.92
C PRO A 244 -15.03 -6.53 -28.00
N PHE A 245 -16.29 -6.86 -27.64
CA PHE A 245 -17.37 -7.14 -28.58
C PHE A 245 -18.08 -5.87 -29.09
N GLY A 246 -17.81 -4.70 -28.49
CA GLY A 246 -18.46 -3.44 -28.86
C GLY A 246 -19.97 -3.43 -28.61
N ARG A 247 -20.43 -4.13 -27.57
CA ARG A 247 -21.85 -4.23 -27.18
C ARG A 247 -22.11 -3.48 -25.87
N SER A 248 -23.34 -2.98 -25.68
CA SER A 248 -23.73 -2.40 -24.39
C SER A 248 -24.21 -3.49 -23.45
N VAL A 249 -24.02 -3.30 -22.14
CA VAL A 249 -24.40 -4.26 -21.09
C VAL A 249 -25.86 -4.69 -21.22
N GLU A 250 -26.78 -3.76 -21.50
CA GLU A 250 -28.22 -4.03 -21.59
C GLU A 250 -28.61 -4.86 -22.81
N SER A 251 -27.71 -4.99 -23.78
CA SER A 251 -27.93 -5.80 -24.97
C SER A 251 -27.55 -7.27 -24.78
N LEU A 252 -26.90 -7.62 -23.67
CA LEU A 252 -26.32 -8.93 -23.40
C LEU A 252 -27.25 -9.83 -22.59
N THR A 253 -26.94 -11.13 -22.54
CA THR A 253 -27.64 -12.09 -21.69
C THR A 253 -26.79 -12.41 -20.46
N LEU A 254 -27.35 -12.27 -19.26
CA LEU A 254 -26.68 -12.72 -18.03
C LEU A 254 -26.94 -14.21 -17.77
N LYS A 255 -25.90 -14.90 -17.28
CA LYS A 255 -25.92 -16.30 -16.89
C LYS A 255 -25.61 -16.45 -15.42
N ASP A 256 -26.40 -17.29 -14.78
CA ASP A 256 -26.20 -17.74 -13.41
C ASP A 256 -25.15 -18.89 -13.36
N ARG A 257 -24.26 -18.83 -12.38
CA ARG A 257 -23.23 -19.85 -12.09
C ARG A 257 -23.59 -20.81 -10.95
N THR A 258 -24.78 -20.75 -10.34
CA THR A 258 -25.20 -21.66 -9.24
C THR A 258 -25.11 -23.14 -9.58
N ALA A 259 -25.23 -23.50 -10.86
CA ALA A 259 -25.15 -24.89 -11.31
C ALA A 259 -23.71 -25.41 -11.46
N LEU A 260 -22.71 -24.53 -11.29
CA LEU A 260 -21.30 -24.88 -11.32
C LEU A 260 -20.84 -25.37 -9.94
N LEU A 261 -19.79 -26.19 -9.94
CA LEU A 261 -19.05 -26.57 -8.74
C LEU A 261 -18.31 -25.35 -8.23
N THR A 262 -18.40 -25.04 -6.94
CA THR A 262 -17.72 -23.87 -6.35
C THR A 262 -17.03 -24.30 -5.06
N PRO A 263 -15.73 -23.96 -4.85
CA PRO A 263 -15.03 -24.21 -3.59
C PRO A 263 -15.73 -23.58 -2.37
N ALA A 264 -15.39 -24.02 -1.16
CA ALA A 264 -16.06 -23.55 0.06
C ALA A 264 -15.72 -22.10 0.42
N ALA A 265 -16.71 -21.40 0.99
CA ALA A 265 -16.57 -20.07 1.61
C ALA A 265 -15.92 -20.12 3.00
N PRO A 266 -15.36 -19.00 3.48
CA PRO A 266 -15.22 -18.74 4.91
C PRO A 266 -16.57 -18.89 5.63
N GLU A 267 -16.52 -19.35 6.88
CA GLU A 267 -17.74 -19.54 7.68
C GLU A 267 -18.48 -18.21 7.89
N GLY A 268 -19.76 -18.16 7.51
CA GLY A 268 -20.59 -16.95 7.60
C GLY A 268 -20.69 -16.15 6.30
N GLU A 269 -19.84 -16.42 5.31
CA GLU A 269 -19.92 -15.81 3.99
C GLU A 269 -20.83 -16.62 3.05
N LEU A 270 -21.68 -15.92 2.30
CA LEU A 270 -22.53 -16.54 1.27
C LEU A 270 -21.80 -16.52 -0.07
N THR A 271 -21.99 -17.57 -0.87
CA THR A 271 -21.76 -17.54 -2.32
C THR A 271 -22.98 -16.88 -2.94
N ASP A 272 -22.89 -15.67 -3.44
CA ASP A 272 -24.02 -15.02 -4.10
C ASP A 272 -24.06 -15.38 -5.58
N GLY A 273 -24.21 -16.67 -5.87
CA GLY A 273 -24.61 -17.15 -7.18
C GLY A 273 -26.01 -16.68 -7.63
N PHE A 274 -26.58 -15.62 -7.05
CA PHE A 274 -27.89 -15.07 -7.43
C PHE A 274 -27.79 -13.72 -8.16
N GLN A 275 -26.59 -13.25 -8.50
CA GLN A 275 -26.42 -11.98 -9.22
C GLN A 275 -26.80 -12.13 -10.69
N THR A 276 -28.12 -12.11 -10.97
CA THR A 276 -28.66 -11.87 -12.31
C THR A 276 -29.60 -10.67 -12.24
N GLN A 277 -29.17 -9.50 -12.73
CA GLN A 277 -30.13 -8.45 -13.07
C GLN A 277 -30.74 -8.78 -14.44
N SER A 278 -32.05 -9.00 -14.49
CA SER A 278 -32.74 -9.34 -15.73
C SER A 278 -32.63 -8.20 -16.75
N GLY A 279 -31.86 -8.43 -17.81
CA GLY A 279 -31.96 -7.69 -19.06
C GLY A 279 -33.27 -8.03 -19.76
N ASP A 280 -34.37 -7.39 -19.35
CA ASP A 280 -35.58 -7.34 -20.17
C ASP A 280 -36.36 -6.04 -19.95
N ALA A 281 -36.69 -5.35 -21.04
CA ALA A 281 -37.30 -4.02 -21.03
C ALA A 281 -38.80 -4.02 -20.66
N ALA A 282 -39.30 -5.02 -19.92
CA ALA A 282 -40.73 -5.18 -19.70
C ALA A 282 -41.16 -5.95 -18.43
N VAL A 283 -40.63 -5.66 -17.23
CA VAL A 283 -41.40 -5.84 -15.97
C VAL A 283 -41.00 -4.78 -14.96
N ASN A 284 -41.63 -3.62 -15.07
CA ASN A 284 -41.63 -2.61 -14.01
C ASN A 284 -42.73 -3.00 -13.01
N GLU A 285 -42.38 -3.76 -11.97
CA GLU A 285 -43.01 -3.81 -10.65
C GLU A 285 -42.37 -4.93 -9.80
N GLN A 286 -41.52 -4.56 -8.83
CA GLN A 286 -41.39 -5.32 -7.59
C GLN A 286 -41.58 -4.44 -6.35
N PRO A 287 -42.16 -5.01 -5.26
CA PRO A 287 -42.73 -4.31 -4.10
C PRO A 287 -41.67 -4.06 -3.01
N PRO A 288 -42.00 -3.35 -1.91
CA PRO A 288 -41.01 -2.91 -0.94
C PRO A 288 -40.43 -4.09 -0.15
N HIS A 289 -39.12 -4.12 0.02
CA HIS A 289 -38.49 -5.01 0.97
C HIS A 289 -38.47 -4.35 2.35
N ASP A 290 -39.33 -4.88 3.21
CA ASP A 290 -39.47 -4.54 4.62
C ASP A 290 -38.21 -4.88 5.42
N SER A 291 -37.81 -3.91 6.24
CA SER A 291 -37.04 -4.09 7.46
C SER A 291 -37.74 -5.03 8.44
N HIS A 292 -37.15 -6.15 8.85
CA HIS A 292 -37.43 -6.81 10.14
C HIS A 292 -36.22 -7.69 10.52
N SER A 293 -35.48 -7.39 11.59
CA SER A 293 -35.77 -7.75 12.99
C SER A 293 -35.99 -9.26 13.18
N MET A 294 -35.01 -9.95 13.76
CA MET A 294 -35.20 -11.25 14.38
C MET A 294 -34.78 -11.20 15.84
N GLY A 295 -35.76 -10.96 16.70
CA GLY A 295 -35.75 -11.37 18.10
C GLY A 295 -36.55 -12.66 18.25
N ASP A 296 -35.95 -13.61 18.97
CA ASP A 296 -36.50 -14.52 19.99
C ASP A 296 -37.69 -15.49 19.72
N HIS A 297 -37.54 -16.65 20.38
CA HIS A 297 -38.47 -17.74 20.75
C HIS A 297 -38.59 -18.96 19.80
N GLY A 298 -38.40 -20.21 20.25
CA GLY A 298 -38.15 -20.70 21.60
C GLY A 298 -38.11 -22.24 21.75
N SER A 299 -37.54 -22.64 22.90
CA SER A 299 -37.81 -23.80 23.79
C SER A 299 -38.02 -25.22 23.23
N THR A 300 -37.18 -26.15 23.71
CA THR A 300 -37.66 -27.36 24.40
C THR A 300 -36.73 -27.72 25.56
N ASP A 301 -37.35 -27.81 26.73
CA ASP A 301 -36.97 -28.32 28.06
C ASP A 301 -35.79 -29.32 28.17
N MET A 302 -34.91 -29.10 29.17
CA MET A 302 -34.72 -30.01 30.33
C MET A 302 -33.84 -29.36 31.42
N GLU A 303 -34.35 -29.33 32.65
CA GLU A 303 -33.64 -29.13 33.92
C GLU A 303 -34.33 -30.01 34.98
N PRO A 304 -33.79 -30.24 36.20
CA PRO A 304 -32.42 -29.98 36.69
C PRO A 304 -31.84 -31.17 37.51
N GLU A 305 -30.57 -31.12 37.93
CA GLU A 305 -30.17 -31.52 39.29
C GLU A 305 -28.72 -31.15 39.68
N MET A 306 -28.63 -30.56 40.88
CA MET A 306 -27.55 -30.55 41.89
C MET A 306 -26.44 -29.47 41.89
N GLU A 307 -26.66 -28.55 42.84
CA GLU A 307 -25.68 -27.79 43.63
C GLU A 307 -24.60 -28.68 44.30
N MET A 308 -23.39 -28.13 44.49
CA MET A 308 -22.75 -28.00 45.82
C MET A 308 -21.45 -27.16 45.74
N ASP A 309 -21.50 -26.00 46.40
CA ASP A 309 -20.57 -25.44 47.39
C ASP A 309 -19.04 -25.64 47.29
N GLY A 310 -18.32 -24.52 47.49
CA GLY A 310 -16.88 -24.50 47.72
C GLY A 310 -16.25 -23.13 47.97
N GLU A 311 -16.70 -22.45 49.02
CA GLU A 311 -16.25 -21.19 49.62
C GLU A 311 -14.72 -20.92 49.77
N MET A 312 -14.39 -19.62 49.63
CA MET A 312 -13.54 -18.77 50.48
C MET A 312 -12.00 -18.88 50.49
N GLY A 313 -11.36 -17.73 50.21
CA GLY A 313 -10.81 -16.94 51.33
C GLY A 313 -9.39 -16.38 51.18
N MET A 314 -9.32 -15.06 50.93
CA MET A 314 -8.48 -14.00 51.55
C MET A 314 -6.95 -14.18 51.66
N GLU A 315 -6.10 -13.30 51.11
CA GLU A 315 -5.86 -11.85 51.29
C GLU A 315 -4.55 -11.61 52.10
N SER A 316 -3.79 -10.59 51.65
CA SER A 316 -2.84 -9.73 52.39
C SER A 316 -1.33 -10.05 52.41
N GLY A 317 -0.53 -9.03 52.05
CA GLY A 317 0.74 -8.72 52.73
C GLY A 317 1.90 -8.18 51.90
N MET A 318 1.98 -6.85 51.79
CA MET A 318 3.10 -5.95 51.39
C MET A 318 4.55 -6.45 51.57
N ASP A 319 5.45 -6.11 50.61
CA ASP A 319 6.56 -5.16 50.81
C ASP A 319 7.38 -4.95 49.50
N MET A 320 7.64 -3.69 49.14
CA MET A 320 8.68 -3.21 48.20
C MET A 320 9.79 -2.58 49.07
N PRO A 321 11.11 -2.64 48.75
CA PRO A 321 11.64 -2.03 47.52
C PRO A 321 12.97 -2.59 46.96
N GLY A 322 13.32 -2.17 45.73
CA GLY A 322 14.72 -1.89 45.35
C GLY A 322 15.30 -2.70 44.18
N ASP A 323 15.45 -1.99 43.06
CA ASP A 323 16.45 -2.12 41.98
C ASP A 323 16.64 -3.43 41.20
N SER A 324 16.42 -3.26 39.89
CA SER A 324 17.14 -3.87 38.75
C SER A 324 17.22 -5.39 38.70
N GLU A 325 16.43 -5.99 37.82
CA GLU A 325 16.79 -7.20 37.08
C GLU A 325 16.12 -7.22 35.69
N PRO A 326 16.71 -7.94 34.73
CA PRO A 326 16.81 -7.55 33.32
C PRO A 326 15.59 -7.97 32.50
N SER A 327 15.39 -7.30 31.37
CA SER A 327 14.60 -7.85 30.27
C SER A 327 15.06 -9.29 30.02
N SER A 328 14.13 -10.26 30.08
CA SER A 328 14.39 -11.63 29.67
C SER A 328 15.09 -11.61 28.30
N PRO A 329 16.26 -12.23 28.14
CA PRO A 329 16.91 -12.29 26.83
C PRO A 329 15.98 -13.05 25.88
N GLU A 330 15.82 -12.50 24.68
CA GLU A 330 15.14 -13.20 23.60
C GLU A 330 15.80 -14.57 23.36
N PRO A 331 15.03 -15.64 23.09
CA PRO A 331 15.60 -16.94 22.79
C PRO A 331 16.47 -16.83 21.52
N SER A 332 17.76 -17.16 21.67
CA SER A 332 18.76 -17.09 20.61
C SER A 332 19.63 -18.35 20.60
N VAL A 333 20.12 -18.72 19.42
CA VAL A 333 20.97 -19.90 19.21
C VAL A 333 22.29 -19.47 18.57
N GLU A 334 23.41 -19.85 19.20
CA GLU A 334 24.77 -19.65 18.68
C GLU A 334 25.47 -21.02 18.52
N VAL A 335 26.27 -21.18 17.47
CA VAL A 335 26.95 -22.44 17.11
C VAL A 335 28.43 -22.21 16.84
N ASP A 336 29.26 -23.21 17.17
CA ASP A 336 30.70 -23.24 16.88
C ASP A 336 31.02 -23.15 15.37
N PRO A 337 32.16 -22.53 14.98
CA PRO A 337 32.43 -22.15 13.60
C PRO A 337 32.61 -23.33 12.63
N SER A 338 32.02 -23.19 11.44
CA SER A 338 32.31 -24.06 10.28
C SER A 338 33.75 -23.84 9.77
N ALA A 339 34.29 -24.79 9.00
CA ALA A 339 35.68 -24.78 8.52
C ALA A 339 36.06 -23.56 7.61
N SER A 340 35.08 -22.75 7.21
CA SER A 340 35.20 -21.52 6.41
C SER A 340 35.02 -20.23 7.22
N GLY A 341 34.65 -20.32 8.50
CA GLY A 341 34.64 -19.22 9.46
C GLY A 341 33.49 -18.20 9.33
N LEU A 342 32.40 -18.56 8.64
CA LEU A 342 31.11 -17.87 8.73
C LEU A 342 30.17 -18.66 9.68
N VAL A 343 29.43 -17.95 10.53
CA VAL A 343 28.49 -18.49 11.51
C VAL A 343 27.12 -17.82 11.34
N VAL A 344 26.03 -18.59 11.47
CA VAL A 344 24.66 -18.05 11.48
C VAL A 344 24.09 -18.11 12.88
N SER A 345 23.41 -17.04 13.31
CA SER A 345 22.48 -17.07 14.44
C SER A 345 21.09 -16.61 13.97
N ALA A 346 20.06 -17.04 14.69
CA ALA A 346 18.67 -16.66 14.44
C ALA A 346 17.95 -16.29 15.74
N THR A 347 17.06 -15.32 15.67
CA THR A 347 16.07 -15.00 16.71
C THR A 347 14.66 -15.13 16.13
N ILE A 348 13.67 -15.41 16.97
CA ILE A 348 12.25 -15.22 16.64
C ILE A 348 11.73 -14.09 17.53
N THR A 349 11.25 -13.01 16.91
CA THR A 349 10.83 -11.78 17.61
C THR A 349 9.33 -11.52 17.47
N GLY A 350 8.61 -12.29 16.63
CA GLY A 350 7.17 -12.18 16.47
C GLY A 350 6.61 -13.12 15.39
N GLY A 351 5.29 -13.11 15.21
CA GLY A 351 4.59 -13.92 14.22
C GLY A 351 3.08 -13.70 14.28
N TRP A 352 2.37 -14.04 13.22
CA TRP A 352 0.90 -14.06 13.14
C TRP A 352 0.48 -15.36 12.47
N SER A 353 -0.78 -15.78 12.64
CA SER A 353 -1.27 -17.13 12.26
C SER A 353 -0.65 -17.68 10.95
N GLY A 354 0.19 -18.71 11.08
CA GLY A 354 0.87 -19.40 9.99
C GLY A 354 2.23 -18.83 9.56
N THR A 355 2.74 -17.80 10.23
CA THR A 355 4.04 -17.16 9.91
C THR A 355 4.78 -16.75 11.18
N PHE A 356 6.07 -17.09 11.24
CA PHE A 356 6.99 -16.63 12.28
C PHE A 356 8.05 -15.74 11.66
N ALA A 357 8.58 -14.81 12.44
CA ALA A 357 9.54 -13.85 11.94
C ALA A 357 10.59 -13.51 13.00
N GLY A 358 11.73 -13.06 12.52
CA GLY A 358 12.80 -12.62 13.38
C GLY A 358 14.04 -12.24 12.59
N THR A 359 15.20 -12.34 13.23
CA THR A 359 16.46 -11.86 12.64
C THR A 359 17.43 -13.02 12.42
N LEU A 360 17.92 -13.16 11.19
CA LEU A 360 19.05 -14.03 10.83
C LEU A 360 20.32 -13.19 10.75
N THR A 361 21.40 -13.64 11.37
CA THR A 361 22.68 -12.93 11.40
C THR A 361 23.81 -13.83 10.91
N VAL A 362 24.52 -13.41 9.87
CA VAL A 362 25.73 -14.07 9.37
C VAL A 362 26.96 -13.31 9.89
N THR A 363 27.80 -13.98 10.67
CA THR A 363 29.01 -13.41 11.30
C THR A 363 30.27 -13.98 10.69
N ASN A 364 31.20 -13.12 10.28
CA ASN A 364 32.54 -13.50 9.88
C ASN A 364 33.46 -13.62 11.10
N THR A 365 33.74 -14.84 11.51
CA THR A 365 34.63 -15.16 12.63
C THR A 365 36.10 -15.35 12.21
N THR A 366 36.42 -15.20 10.92
CA THR A 366 37.79 -15.30 10.43
C THR A 366 38.61 -14.04 10.73
N GLY A 367 39.94 -14.16 10.69
CA GLY A 367 40.86 -13.02 10.85
C GLY A 367 41.01 -12.14 9.60
N THR A 368 40.22 -12.35 8.55
CA THR A 368 40.31 -11.67 7.25
C THR A 368 38.92 -11.32 6.70
N SER A 369 38.81 -10.30 5.85
CA SER A 369 37.54 -10.01 5.16
C SER A 369 37.18 -11.15 4.21
N VAL A 370 35.92 -11.52 4.15
CA VAL A 370 35.35 -12.38 3.10
C VAL A 370 34.75 -11.47 2.02
N GLY A 371 34.86 -11.84 0.74
CA GLY A 371 34.34 -11.06 -0.39
C GLY A 371 32.80 -11.06 -0.47
N THR A 372 32.24 -10.97 -1.66
CA THR A 372 30.80 -11.15 -1.94
C THR A 372 30.48 -12.53 -2.52
N ASP A 373 31.49 -13.38 -2.68
CA ASP A 373 31.35 -14.72 -3.28
C ASP A 373 31.34 -15.77 -2.17
N TRP A 374 30.41 -15.63 -1.23
CA TRP A 374 30.22 -16.59 -0.14
C TRP A 374 28.79 -17.07 -0.07
N THR A 375 28.61 -18.30 0.40
CA THR A 375 27.31 -18.86 0.73
C THR A 375 27.37 -19.50 2.12
N VAL A 376 26.26 -19.43 2.85
CA VAL A 376 26.09 -20.12 4.13
C VAL A 376 24.77 -20.88 4.10
N SER A 377 24.83 -22.18 4.36
CA SER A 377 23.66 -23.05 4.41
C SER A 377 23.43 -23.60 5.81
N PHE A 378 22.18 -23.63 6.27
CA PHE A 378 21.75 -24.28 7.51
C PHE A 378 20.41 -25.01 7.29
N VAL A 379 20.00 -25.83 8.25
CA VAL A 379 18.76 -26.62 8.13
C VAL A 379 17.64 -25.98 8.93
N SER A 380 16.41 -26.01 8.39
CA SER A 380 15.21 -25.46 8.99
C SER A 380 14.03 -26.43 8.85
N ASP A 381 13.18 -26.57 9.86
CA ASP A 381 11.94 -27.36 9.81
C ASP A 381 10.83 -26.64 9.01
N ALA A 382 11.05 -25.36 8.66
CA ALA A 382 10.17 -24.57 7.82
C ALA A 382 10.93 -23.73 6.79
N PRO A 383 10.35 -23.47 5.60
CA PRO A 383 10.98 -22.59 4.63
C PRO A 383 10.90 -21.13 5.09
N LEU A 384 11.86 -20.33 4.64
CA LEU A 384 11.77 -18.88 4.76
C LEU A 384 10.93 -18.33 3.59
N LYS A 385 9.98 -17.43 3.87
CA LYS A 385 9.18 -16.70 2.88
C LYS A 385 9.92 -15.48 2.33
N SER A 386 10.69 -14.81 3.18
CA SER A 386 11.47 -13.64 2.81
C SER A 386 12.71 -13.54 3.67
N VAL A 387 13.79 -12.98 3.10
CA VAL A 387 15.01 -12.59 3.80
C VAL A 387 15.49 -11.28 3.18
N SER A 388 15.38 -10.17 3.91
CA SER A 388 15.55 -8.82 3.35
C SER A 388 16.94 -8.53 2.78
N ASN A 389 18.01 -8.91 3.50
CA ASN A 389 19.39 -8.48 3.21
C ASN A 389 20.28 -9.57 2.60
N PHE A 390 19.72 -10.72 2.24
CA PHE A 390 20.44 -11.83 1.61
C PHE A 390 19.68 -12.34 0.38
N GLU A 391 20.38 -12.79 -0.66
CA GLU A 391 19.77 -13.79 -1.54
C GLU A 391 19.58 -15.07 -0.73
N PHE A 392 18.43 -15.71 -0.88
CA PHE A 392 18.17 -16.95 -0.17
C PHE A 392 17.47 -17.96 -1.07
N THR A 393 17.73 -19.24 -0.80
CA THR A 393 17.04 -20.36 -1.43
C THR A 393 16.59 -21.36 -0.37
N ASN A 394 15.35 -21.83 -0.48
CA ASN A 394 14.87 -22.99 0.23
C ASN A 394 15.07 -24.23 -0.63
N THR A 395 15.74 -25.26 -0.13
CA THR A 395 15.83 -26.57 -0.80
C THR A 395 15.27 -27.65 0.11
N LEU A 396 14.15 -28.25 -0.28
CA LEU A 396 13.56 -29.37 0.48
C LEU A 396 14.50 -30.58 0.43
N ARG A 397 14.73 -31.20 1.59
CA ARG A 397 15.59 -32.36 1.77
C ARG A 397 14.75 -33.64 1.89
N ASP A 398 15.38 -34.79 1.66
CA ASP A 398 14.75 -36.12 1.77
C ASP A 398 14.16 -36.41 3.17
N ASP A 399 14.63 -35.71 4.22
CA ASP A 399 14.13 -35.82 5.60
C ASP A 399 12.94 -34.89 5.89
N GLY A 400 12.42 -34.18 4.89
CA GLY A 400 11.26 -33.29 5.01
C GLY A 400 11.59 -31.90 5.58
N ARG A 401 12.87 -31.61 5.84
CA ARG A 401 13.35 -30.29 6.30
C ARG A 401 13.92 -29.48 5.13
N TYR A 402 14.14 -28.20 5.33
CA TYR A 402 14.67 -27.28 4.33
C TYR A 402 16.15 -27.00 4.59
N ALA A 403 16.99 -27.13 3.56
CA ALA A 403 18.29 -26.49 3.54
C ALA A 403 18.10 -25.04 3.08
N ILE A 404 18.31 -24.10 4.00
CA ILE A 404 18.29 -22.66 3.71
C ILE A 404 19.71 -22.27 3.33
N THR A 405 19.91 -21.72 2.14
CA THR A 405 21.21 -21.17 1.72
C THR A 405 21.08 -19.66 1.59
N LEU A 406 21.95 -18.92 2.27
CA LEU A 406 22.08 -17.47 2.21
C LEU A 406 23.32 -17.11 1.41
N ALA A 407 23.19 -16.10 0.55
CA ALA A 407 24.29 -15.46 -0.16
C ALA A 407 24.14 -13.93 -0.03
N PRO A 408 25.23 -13.15 -0.05
CA PRO A 408 25.13 -11.71 -0.08
C PRO A 408 24.46 -11.25 -1.37
N LYS A 409 23.67 -10.18 -1.30
CA LYS A 409 23.10 -9.54 -2.49
C LYS A 409 24.22 -9.01 -3.38
N SER A 410 23.97 -8.88 -4.68
CA SER A 410 24.97 -8.42 -5.67
C SER A 410 25.58 -7.04 -5.38
N TRP A 411 24.90 -6.24 -4.57
CA TRP A 411 25.31 -4.91 -4.11
C TRP A 411 25.89 -4.87 -2.68
N SER A 412 25.98 -6.00 -1.98
CA SER A 412 26.54 -6.05 -0.62
C SER A 412 28.04 -5.78 -0.62
N ALA A 413 28.55 -5.05 0.40
CA ALA A 413 29.98 -4.89 0.59
C ALA A 413 30.64 -6.18 1.15
N PRO A 414 31.96 -6.37 0.97
CA PRO A 414 32.69 -7.48 1.59
C PRO A 414 32.49 -7.54 3.13
N LEU A 415 32.25 -8.73 3.67
CA LEU A 415 32.02 -8.93 5.11
C LEU A 415 33.36 -8.93 5.86
N ALA A 416 33.66 -7.84 6.56
CA ALA A 416 34.92 -7.63 7.28
C ALA A 416 35.15 -8.66 8.41
N ALA A 417 36.41 -8.87 8.79
CA ALA A 417 36.80 -9.77 9.87
C ALA A 417 36.15 -9.36 11.21
N GLY A 418 35.42 -10.28 11.85
CA GLY A 418 34.71 -10.03 13.11
C GLY A 418 33.39 -9.27 12.97
N SER A 419 32.98 -8.89 11.76
CA SER A 419 31.72 -8.20 11.51
C SER A 419 30.58 -9.18 11.22
N ALA A 420 29.36 -8.72 11.46
CA ALA A 420 28.14 -9.47 11.20
C ALA A 420 27.19 -8.67 10.30
N GLN A 421 26.41 -9.39 9.49
CA GLN A 421 25.33 -8.85 8.69
C GLN A 421 24.03 -9.51 9.14
N SER A 422 23.06 -8.70 9.52
CA SER A 422 21.74 -9.17 9.98
C SER A 422 20.69 -8.91 8.91
N SER A 423 19.68 -9.78 8.86
CA SER A 423 18.54 -9.68 7.98
C SER A 423 17.29 -10.05 8.74
N TYR A 424 16.24 -9.27 8.57
CA TYR A 424 14.91 -9.74 8.90
C TYR A 424 14.55 -10.92 7.98
N TYR A 425 13.81 -11.87 8.52
CA TYR A 425 13.23 -12.95 7.75
C TYR A 425 11.80 -13.22 8.22
N GLN A 426 11.00 -13.76 7.30
CA GLN A 426 9.73 -14.40 7.62
C GLN A 426 9.82 -15.87 7.20
N GLY A 427 9.21 -16.77 7.95
CA GLY A 427 9.15 -18.20 7.63
C GLY A 427 7.76 -18.76 7.93
N SER A 428 7.43 -19.89 7.30
CA SER A 428 6.10 -20.50 7.45
C SER A 428 5.97 -21.25 8.77
N GLY A 429 4.86 -21.08 9.48
CA GLY A 429 4.53 -21.80 10.71
C GLY A 429 4.49 -20.94 11.96
N ASP A 430 3.98 -21.50 13.05
CA ASP A 430 3.73 -20.80 14.32
C ASP A 430 4.84 -21.05 15.36
N PHE A 431 6.09 -20.85 14.95
CA PHE A 431 7.24 -21.04 15.83
C PHE A 431 7.49 -19.81 16.69
N VAL A 432 7.81 -20.01 17.97
CA VAL A 432 8.09 -18.92 18.93
C VAL A 432 9.50 -19.01 19.53
N ASP A 433 10.21 -20.10 19.29
CA ASP A 433 11.61 -20.29 19.68
C ASP A 433 12.42 -20.79 18.47
N PRO A 434 13.51 -20.10 18.07
CA PRO A 434 14.35 -20.52 16.94
C PRO A 434 14.90 -21.95 17.07
N ASN A 435 15.04 -22.50 18.28
CA ASN A 435 15.44 -23.91 18.48
C ASN A 435 14.38 -24.92 18.02
N GLN A 436 13.12 -24.49 17.85
CA GLN A 436 12.04 -25.32 17.37
C GLN A 436 12.03 -25.46 15.85
N VAL A 437 12.78 -24.60 15.16
CA VAL A 437 12.69 -24.49 13.70
C VAL A 437 14.06 -24.53 13.02
N PHE A 438 15.13 -24.01 13.63
CA PHE A 438 16.46 -24.01 13.00
C PHE A 438 17.41 -25.01 13.64
N ASP A 439 18.01 -25.85 12.80
CA ASP A 439 19.17 -26.68 13.12
C ASP A 439 20.44 -25.99 12.60
N LEU A 440 20.83 -24.92 13.30
CA LEU A 440 22.02 -24.14 13.00
C LEU A 440 23.32 -24.93 13.31
N ALA A 441 23.24 -26.04 14.05
CA ALA A 441 24.37 -26.92 14.32
C ALA A 441 24.90 -27.60 13.05
N ALA A 442 24.06 -27.70 12.01
CA ALA A 442 24.39 -28.23 10.70
C ALA A 442 24.91 -27.17 9.70
N THR A 443 25.34 -25.99 10.16
CA THR A 443 25.77 -24.90 9.28
C THR A 443 27.02 -25.29 8.45
N SER A 444 26.93 -25.15 7.13
CA SER A 444 28.06 -25.25 6.19
C SER A 444 28.23 -23.96 5.42
N ALA A 445 29.47 -23.54 5.14
CA ALA A 445 29.70 -22.31 4.38
C ALA A 445 30.80 -22.50 3.33
N GLU A 446 30.62 -21.90 2.17
CA GLU A 446 31.58 -21.89 1.06
C GLU A 446 32.04 -20.46 0.78
N VAL A 447 33.34 -20.29 0.52
CA VAL A 447 33.94 -19.01 0.11
C VAL A 447 34.79 -19.29 -1.11
N ALA A 448 34.52 -18.63 -2.23
CA ALA A 448 35.35 -18.78 -3.43
C ALA A 448 36.77 -18.25 -3.16
N GLN A 449 37.80 -19.09 -3.38
CA GLN A 449 39.18 -18.62 -3.30
C GLN A 449 39.55 -17.87 -4.59
N PRO A 450 40.21 -16.69 -4.51
CA PRO A 450 40.65 -15.99 -5.70
C PRO A 450 41.72 -16.80 -6.44
N GLU A 451 41.47 -17.13 -7.71
CA GLU A 451 42.48 -17.67 -8.61
C GLU A 451 43.63 -16.65 -8.77
N ALA A 452 44.86 -17.12 -8.63
CA ALA A 452 46.05 -16.30 -8.78
C ALA A 452 46.13 -15.75 -10.23
N PRO A 453 46.28 -14.41 -10.43
CA PRO A 453 46.31 -13.84 -11.77
C PRO A 453 47.51 -14.35 -12.59
N GLN A 454 47.24 -14.87 -13.79
CA GLN A 454 48.28 -15.06 -14.79
C GLN A 454 48.76 -13.69 -15.32
N GLN A 455 50.06 -13.48 -15.20
CA GLN A 455 50.78 -12.27 -15.60
C GLN A 455 50.71 -12.04 -17.11
N PRO A 456 50.24 -10.87 -17.60
CA PRO A 456 50.46 -10.44 -18.97
C PRO A 456 51.90 -9.93 -19.13
N ASP A 457 52.51 -10.33 -20.24
CA ASP A 457 53.88 -9.98 -20.63
C ASP A 457 54.01 -8.47 -20.88
N ALA A 458 55.13 -7.91 -20.42
CA ALA A 458 55.42 -6.49 -20.48
C ALA A 458 56.19 -6.16 -21.77
N SER A 459 55.55 -5.48 -22.72
CA SER A 459 56.24 -4.53 -23.62
C SER A 459 55.24 -3.70 -24.41
N ASP A 460 54.98 -2.47 -23.96
CA ASP A 460 55.27 -1.29 -24.77
C ASP A 460 55.00 -0.02 -23.94
N ALA A 461 56.10 0.58 -23.51
CA ALA A 461 56.13 1.89 -22.90
C ALA A 461 56.38 2.93 -24.00
N VAL A 462 55.60 4.01 -24.03
CA VAL A 462 56.08 5.34 -24.46
C VAL A 462 55.43 6.43 -23.61
N GLU A 463 56.30 7.30 -23.10
CA GLU A 463 56.14 8.36 -22.10
C GLU A 463 55.24 9.54 -22.52
N THR A 464 54.71 10.27 -21.53
CA THR A 464 54.52 11.72 -21.60
C THR A 464 55.08 12.39 -20.34
N PRO A 465 55.68 13.61 -20.42
CA PRO A 465 56.43 14.22 -19.32
C PRO A 465 55.65 15.28 -18.53
N ASP A 466 56.09 15.45 -17.29
CA ASP A 466 55.70 16.47 -16.30
C ASP A 466 55.71 17.92 -16.79
N GLY A 467 54.86 18.74 -16.18
CA GLY A 467 54.95 20.21 -16.23
C GLY A 467 53.98 20.91 -15.29
N GLU A 468 54.51 21.44 -14.18
CA GLU A 468 53.82 22.18 -13.12
C GLU A 468 53.75 23.70 -13.40
N ALA A 469 52.67 24.33 -12.89
CA ALA A 469 52.46 25.73 -12.47
C ALA A 469 52.62 26.92 -13.45
N THR A 470 51.62 27.82 -13.48
CA THR A 470 51.71 29.21 -12.96
C THR A 470 50.39 29.99 -13.13
N ALA A 471 50.12 30.86 -12.15
CA ALA A 471 49.02 31.84 -12.10
C ALA A 471 49.42 33.17 -12.77
N GLY A 472 48.42 33.99 -13.15
CA GLY A 472 48.63 35.41 -13.50
C GLY A 472 47.48 36.06 -14.27
N GLU A 473 46.61 36.75 -13.53
CA GLU A 473 45.85 38.00 -13.77
C GLU A 473 45.78 38.64 -15.18
N ASP A 474 44.59 39.12 -15.58
CA ASP A 474 44.38 40.56 -15.87
C ASP A 474 42.89 41.02 -15.85
N SER A 475 42.68 42.10 -15.09
CA SER A 475 41.66 43.15 -14.95
C SER A 475 40.46 43.29 -15.93
N THR A 476 39.32 43.90 -15.54
CA THR A 476 39.17 45.35 -15.25
C THR A 476 37.74 45.74 -14.77
N VAL A 477 37.68 46.67 -13.78
CA VAL A 477 36.91 47.96 -13.72
C VAL A 477 35.35 47.93 -13.65
N VAL A 478 34.57 48.71 -12.87
CA VAL A 478 34.66 49.58 -11.66
C VAL A 478 33.37 50.49 -11.61
N GLU A 479 32.90 50.86 -10.40
CA GLU A 479 31.92 51.94 -9.99
C GLU A 479 30.40 51.75 -10.27
N ASP A 480 29.42 52.29 -9.51
CA ASP A 480 29.30 52.91 -8.17
C ASP A 480 27.78 53.24 -7.93
N SER A 481 27.34 53.16 -6.67
CA SER A 481 26.24 53.83 -5.93
C SER A 481 24.95 54.37 -6.61
N THR A 482 23.78 54.12 -5.99
CA THR A 482 23.11 55.08 -5.05
C THR A 482 21.70 54.63 -4.58
N VAL A 483 21.38 55.04 -3.36
CA VAL A 483 20.15 54.89 -2.57
C VAL A 483 19.17 56.05 -2.82
N VAL A 484 17.84 55.81 -2.78
CA VAL A 484 16.83 56.79 -2.33
C VAL A 484 15.68 56.08 -1.58
N ASN A 485 15.18 56.77 -0.56
CA ASN A 485 14.26 56.41 0.53
C ASN A 485 12.97 57.26 0.43
N ASP A 486 11.79 56.76 0.83
CA ASP A 486 10.66 57.55 1.42
C ASP A 486 9.53 56.60 1.89
N SER A 487 9.30 56.38 3.20
CA SER A 487 8.37 57.08 4.14
C SER A 487 6.90 56.61 4.03
N THR A 488 6.08 56.36 5.06
CA THR A 488 5.91 56.99 6.40
C THR A 488 5.20 56.07 7.42
N VAL A 489 5.51 56.33 8.69
CA VAL A 489 4.91 55.84 9.96
C VAL A 489 3.55 56.49 10.28
N THR A 490 2.65 55.77 10.95
CA THR A 490 1.79 56.33 12.02
C THR A 490 1.56 55.33 13.15
N GLU A 491 1.99 55.71 14.36
CA GLU A 491 1.55 55.14 15.64
C GLU A 491 0.19 55.73 16.05
N ASP A 492 -0.59 55.00 16.83
CA ASP A 492 -1.27 55.55 18.00
C ASP A 492 -1.59 54.45 19.03
N SER A 493 -1.27 54.71 20.30
CA SER A 493 -1.65 53.89 21.47
C SER A 493 -2.72 54.61 22.33
N PRO A 494 -3.20 54.02 23.44
CA PRO A 494 -4.62 53.73 23.69
C PRO A 494 -5.37 54.84 24.47
N VAL A 495 -6.70 54.87 24.36
CA VAL A 495 -7.57 55.67 25.24
C VAL A 495 -8.59 54.76 25.92
N THR A 496 -8.53 54.67 27.24
CA THR A 496 -9.55 54.06 28.10
C THR A 496 -10.47 55.13 28.68
N GLU A 497 -11.80 55.00 28.49
CA GLU A 497 -12.81 55.22 29.55
C GLU A 497 -14.21 54.74 29.11
N GLY A 498 -14.74 53.68 29.75
CA GLY A 498 -16.19 53.47 29.88
C GLY A 498 -16.86 52.34 29.07
N GLY A 499 -16.67 51.08 29.49
CA GLY A 499 -17.72 50.06 29.56
C GLY A 499 -18.27 49.48 28.24
N THR A 500 -17.88 48.22 27.97
CA THR A 500 -18.31 47.33 26.88
C THR A 500 -17.65 47.61 25.53
N VAL A 501 -16.57 46.87 25.26
CA VAL A 501 -16.03 46.69 23.91
C VAL A 501 -16.76 45.49 23.31
N THR A 502 -17.68 45.74 22.39
CA THR A 502 -18.01 44.78 21.35
C THR A 502 -16.91 44.90 20.30
N ILE A 503 -16.12 43.84 20.12
CA ILE A 503 -15.23 43.74 18.95
C ILE A 503 -16.14 43.27 17.81
N ASP A 504 -16.65 44.22 17.02
CA ASP A 504 -17.10 43.93 15.66
C ASP A 504 -15.84 43.76 14.82
N TYR A 505 -15.49 42.53 14.48
CA TYR A 505 -14.43 42.24 13.53
C TYR A 505 -15.00 42.40 12.11
N GLU A 506 -14.94 43.62 11.56
CA GLU A 506 -15.05 43.79 10.10
C GLU A 506 -13.66 43.57 9.48
N ARG A 507 -13.50 42.45 8.77
CA ARG A 507 -12.28 42.07 8.04
C ARG A 507 -12.21 42.77 6.67
N PRO A 508 -11.01 43.14 6.17
CA PRO A 508 -10.84 43.63 4.80
C PRO A 508 -11.13 42.55 3.75
N ASN A 509 -11.69 42.96 2.61
CA ASN A 509 -11.97 42.14 1.43
C ASN A 509 -10.81 41.19 1.01
N GLY A 510 -11.11 39.89 0.91
CA GLY A 510 -10.61 38.98 -0.14
C GLY A 510 -9.20 38.39 0.04
N THR A 511 -9.17 37.07 0.27
CA THR A 511 -8.03 36.11 0.33
C THR A 511 -6.97 36.37 1.41
N THR A 512 -6.96 35.51 2.43
CA THR A 512 -5.87 35.39 3.41
C THR A 512 -4.81 34.42 2.87
N ASP A 513 -3.57 34.52 3.37
CA ASP A 513 -2.48 33.57 3.06
C ASP A 513 -2.62 32.23 3.81
N LYS A 514 -3.80 31.94 4.39
CA LYS A 514 -4.03 30.73 5.19
C LYS A 514 -4.23 29.52 4.27
N ARG A 515 -3.62 28.41 4.67
CA ARG A 515 -3.76 27.11 4.01
C ARG A 515 -4.95 26.33 4.58
N VAL A 516 -5.68 25.68 3.70
CA VAL A 516 -6.54 24.54 4.00
C VAL A 516 -6.00 23.37 3.19
N VAL A 517 -5.38 22.42 3.89
CA VAL A 517 -4.67 21.27 3.33
C VAL A 517 -5.51 20.02 3.56
N THR A 518 -5.65 19.18 2.56
CA THR A 518 -6.44 17.94 2.65
C THR A 518 -5.65 16.76 2.12
N TYR A 519 -5.95 15.56 2.61
CA TYR A 519 -5.37 14.31 2.11
C TYR A 519 -6.47 13.52 1.41
N PHE A 520 -6.21 13.15 0.15
CA PHE A 520 -7.05 12.24 -0.63
C PHE A 520 -6.39 10.86 -0.64
N GLU A 521 -7.06 9.89 -0.04
CA GLU A 521 -6.57 8.52 0.05
C GLU A 521 -6.80 7.78 -1.26
N GLU A 522 -5.74 7.20 -1.81
CA GLU A 522 -5.76 6.43 -3.06
C GLU A 522 -6.81 5.30 -3.02
N TRP A 523 -6.94 4.65 -1.87
CA TRP A 523 -7.90 3.57 -1.65
C TRP A 523 -9.33 4.05 -1.30
N GLY A 524 -9.55 5.37 -1.20
CA GLY A 524 -10.88 5.95 -0.92
C GLY A 524 -11.95 5.56 -1.95
N ILE A 525 -11.52 5.26 -3.17
CA ILE A 525 -12.36 4.91 -4.32
C ILE A 525 -12.92 3.47 -4.30
N TYR A 526 -12.61 2.70 -3.25
CA TYR A 526 -13.07 1.32 -3.09
C TYR A 526 -14.23 1.25 -2.08
N SER A 527 -14.04 0.58 -0.94
CA SER A 527 -15.10 0.35 0.05
C SER A 527 -15.63 1.64 0.70
N ARG A 528 -14.83 2.71 0.70
CA ARG A 528 -15.24 4.04 1.17
C ARG A 528 -16.15 4.76 0.19
N ASP A 529 -16.13 4.35 -1.08
CA ASP A 529 -16.90 4.93 -2.18
C ASP A 529 -16.82 6.45 -2.24
N VAL A 530 -15.60 6.99 -2.07
CA VAL A 530 -15.30 8.41 -2.23
C VAL A 530 -14.36 8.60 -3.41
N ASN A 531 -14.87 9.21 -4.46
CA ASN A 531 -14.14 9.52 -5.68
C ASN A 531 -13.73 11.00 -5.70
N LEU A 532 -12.81 11.38 -6.58
CA LEU A 532 -12.45 12.80 -6.74
C LEU A 532 -13.62 13.68 -7.21
N SER A 533 -14.65 13.09 -7.82
CA SER A 533 -15.89 13.79 -8.16
C SER A 533 -16.66 14.30 -6.96
N ASP A 534 -16.44 13.71 -5.78
CA ASP A 534 -17.12 14.06 -4.54
C ASP A 534 -16.38 15.17 -3.77
N VAL A 535 -15.17 15.53 -4.21
CA VAL A 535 -14.30 16.48 -3.51
C VAL A 535 -14.58 17.92 -3.93
N ASP A 536 -14.93 18.78 -2.97
CA ASP A 536 -15.05 20.22 -3.19
C ASP A 536 -13.69 20.93 -3.21
N GLY A 537 -13.13 21.07 -4.41
CA GLY A 537 -11.89 21.81 -4.61
C GLY A 537 -11.94 23.29 -4.25
N GLN A 538 -13.13 23.90 -4.09
CA GLN A 538 -13.23 25.32 -3.75
C GLN A 538 -12.93 25.60 -2.28
N SER A 539 -13.06 24.58 -1.44
CA SER A 539 -12.90 24.68 0.00
C SER A 539 -11.50 24.27 0.49
N MET A 540 -10.53 24.25 -0.42
CA MET A 540 -9.14 23.92 -0.10
C MET A 540 -8.15 24.77 -0.89
N THR A 541 -6.90 24.71 -0.42
CA THR A 541 -5.74 25.31 -1.09
C THR A 541 -4.76 24.25 -1.56
N HIS A 542 -4.67 23.13 -0.85
CA HIS A 542 -3.75 22.04 -1.12
C HIS A 542 -4.48 20.70 -0.98
N MET A 543 -4.20 19.76 -1.87
CA MET A 543 -4.62 18.37 -1.75
C MET A 543 -3.43 17.45 -1.96
N ASN A 544 -3.10 16.65 -0.96
CA ASN A 544 -2.04 15.66 -0.99
C ASN A 544 -2.63 14.28 -1.34
N TYR A 545 -2.20 13.71 -2.45
CA TYR A 545 -2.57 12.36 -2.87
C TYR A 545 -1.74 11.32 -2.12
N SER A 546 -2.42 10.40 -1.43
CA SER A 546 -1.83 9.53 -0.42
C SER A 546 -1.99 8.05 -0.81
N PHE A 547 -0.93 7.25 -0.98
CA PHE A 547 0.49 7.56 -0.76
C PHE A 547 1.38 6.99 -1.85
N PHE A 548 2.58 7.54 -1.94
CA PHE A 548 3.71 7.00 -2.67
C PHE A 548 4.67 6.33 -1.69
N ASP A 549 5.34 5.29 -2.15
CA ASP A 549 6.20 4.42 -1.35
C ASP A 549 7.68 4.67 -1.69
N VAL A 550 8.49 4.93 -0.67
CA VAL A 550 9.93 5.17 -0.79
C VAL A 550 10.68 3.88 -0.51
N LYS A 551 11.53 3.46 -1.45
CA LYS A 551 12.31 2.23 -1.33
C LYS A 551 13.70 2.48 -0.77
N ALA A 552 14.30 1.42 -0.22
CA ALA A 552 15.62 1.44 0.40
C ALA A 552 16.76 2.03 -0.48
N ASP A 553 16.63 1.94 -1.81
CA ASP A 553 17.60 2.50 -2.76
C ASP A 553 17.33 3.97 -3.13
N GLY A 554 16.30 4.59 -2.55
CA GLY A 554 15.82 5.93 -2.87
C GLY A 554 14.85 6.01 -4.04
N SER A 555 14.43 4.89 -4.65
CA SER A 555 13.36 4.94 -5.67
C SER A 555 11.98 5.19 -5.06
N ILE A 556 11.06 5.73 -5.86
CA ILE A 556 9.69 6.04 -5.45
C ILE A 556 8.73 5.26 -6.34
N THR A 557 7.78 4.53 -5.73
CA THR A 557 6.75 3.76 -6.44
C THR A 557 5.35 4.16 -6.01
N LEU A 558 4.36 3.88 -6.86
CA LEU A 558 2.95 3.99 -6.48
C LEU A 558 2.59 2.88 -5.49
N PHE A 559 1.69 3.18 -4.56
CA PHE A 559 1.19 2.19 -3.61
C PHE A 559 0.19 1.23 -4.29
N ASP A 560 -0.79 1.77 -5.02
CA ASP A 560 -1.78 1.08 -5.84
C ASP A 560 -1.81 1.68 -7.24
N GLU A 561 -1.05 1.05 -8.14
CA GLU A 561 -0.96 1.47 -9.55
C GLU A 561 -2.32 1.39 -10.27
N PHE A 562 -3.21 0.46 -9.88
CA PHE A 562 -4.52 0.35 -10.52
C PHE A 562 -5.40 1.55 -10.19
N ALA A 563 -5.50 1.91 -8.90
CA ALA A 563 -6.21 3.11 -8.46
C ALA A 563 -5.63 4.36 -9.10
N ALA A 564 -4.30 4.51 -9.08
CA ALA A 564 -3.62 5.69 -9.60
C ALA A 564 -3.80 5.88 -11.11
N LEU A 565 -3.57 4.83 -11.91
CA LEU A 565 -3.37 4.96 -13.36
C LEU A 565 -4.40 4.23 -14.21
N GLN A 566 -5.15 3.28 -13.67
CA GLN A 566 -5.89 2.30 -14.51
C GLN A 566 -7.41 2.32 -14.29
N LYS A 567 -7.90 2.61 -13.08
CA LYS A 567 -9.34 2.61 -12.77
C LYS A 567 -10.08 3.56 -13.71
N ARG A 568 -11.15 3.07 -14.33
CA ARG A 568 -12.03 3.89 -15.18
C ARG A 568 -13.23 4.33 -14.36
N PHE A 569 -13.49 5.62 -14.39
CA PHE A 569 -14.61 6.23 -13.70
C PHE A 569 -15.77 6.39 -14.68
N SER A 570 -16.98 6.05 -14.23
CA SER A 570 -18.18 6.22 -15.04
C SER A 570 -18.47 7.71 -15.26
N GLN A 571 -19.47 8.04 -16.08
CA GLN A 571 -19.84 9.44 -16.30
C GLN A 571 -20.30 10.16 -15.03
N SER A 572 -20.91 9.47 -14.07
CA SER A 572 -21.34 10.07 -12.80
C SER A 572 -20.17 10.38 -11.88
N ASP A 573 -19.06 9.65 -12.02
CA ASP A 573 -17.91 9.72 -11.11
C ASP A 573 -16.77 10.55 -11.73
N GLN A 574 -17.08 11.28 -12.81
CA GLN A 574 -16.19 12.25 -13.41
C GLN A 574 -16.18 13.54 -12.62
N VAL A 575 -14.98 14.08 -12.35
CA VAL A 575 -14.85 15.38 -11.71
C VAL A 575 -15.63 16.46 -12.47
N SER A 576 -16.25 17.35 -11.70
CA SER A 576 -17.01 18.45 -12.25
C SER A 576 -16.88 19.70 -11.40
N ARG A 577 -17.13 20.86 -12.01
CA ARG A 577 -17.24 22.13 -11.30
C ARG A 577 -18.41 22.92 -11.84
N THR A 578 -19.14 23.55 -10.93
CA THR A 578 -20.25 24.45 -11.27
C THR A 578 -19.84 25.89 -11.03
N PHE A 579 -20.11 26.74 -12.03
CA PHE A 579 -19.82 28.16 -12.03
C PHE A 579 -21.12 28.96 -12.16
N THR A 580 -21.12 30.22 -11.71
CA THR A 580 -22.13 31.17 -12.15
C THR A 580 -21.89 31.57 -13.61
N ALA A 581 -22.93 32.00 -14.31
CA ALA A 581 -22.78 32.46 -15.69
C ALA A 581 -21.82 33.66 -15.81
N SER A 582 -21.76 34.51 -14.77
CA SER A 582 -20.80 35.61 -14.70
C SER A 582 -19.36 35.14 -14.50
N ASP A 583 -19.12 34.17 -13.62
CA ASP A 583 -17.78 33.68 -13.33
C ASP A 583 -17.21 32.93 -14.53
N TYR A 584 -18.01 32.06 -15.14
CA TYR A 584 -17.64 31.33 -16.35
C TYR A 584 -17.28 32.29 -17.49
N ALA A 585 -18.08 33.34 -17.72
CA ALA A 585 -17.80 34.35 -18.75
C ALA A 585 -16.55 35.21 -18.47
N ALA A 586 -16.10 35.27 -17.22
CA ALA A 586 -14.91 36.02 -16.81
C ALA A 586 -13.62 35.17 -16.80
N MET A 587 -13.71 33.86 -17.04
CA MET A 587 -12.54 32.96 -17.04
C MET A 587 -11.53 33.32 -18.14
N ALA A 588 -10.28 32.90 -17.90
CA ALA A 588 -9.21 33.05 -18.88
C ALA A 588 -9.58 32.36 -20.21
N PRO A 589 -9.36 33.01 -21.37
CA PRO A 589 -9.72 32.43 -22.67
C PRO A 589 -9.13 31.04 -22.92
N GLU A 590 -7.96 30.76 -22.37
CA GLU A 590 -7.27 29.46 -22.49
C GLU A 590 -8.02 28.34 -21.76
N LEU A 591 -8.61 28.63 -20.59
CA LEU A 591 -9.42 27.66 -19.84
C LEU A 591 -10.77 27.39 -20.54
N LEU A 592 -11.39 28.45 -21.08
CA LEU A 592 -12.61 28.30 -21.88
C LEU A 592 -12.38 27.44 -23.13
N ASP A 593 -11.24 27.61 -23.81
CA ASP A 593 -10.88 26.78 -24.96
C ASP A 593 -10.71 25.30 -24.56
N ILE A 594 -10.11 25.03 -23.39
CA ILE A 594 -10.04 23.68 -22.85
C ILE A 594 -11.43 23.09 -22.64
N TYR A 595 -12.33 23.79 -21.95
CA TYR A 595 -13.66 23.26 -21.63
C TYR A 595 -14.54 23.07 -22.86
N GLU A 596 -14.46 23.97 -23.83
CA GLU A 596 -15.38 24.00 -24.97
C GLU A 596 -14.86 23.21 -26.18
N ASN A 597 -13.54 23.18 -26.38
CA ASN A 597 -12.95 22.70 -27.64
C ASN A 597 -11.99 21.51 -27.48
N SER A 598 -11.53 21.16 -26.27
CA SER A 598 -10.58 20.05 -26.13
C SER A 598 -11.21 18.66 -26.28
N GLY A 599 -12.54 18.56 -26.22
CA GLY A 599 -13.27 17.28 -26.19
C GLY A 599 -13.11 16.48 -24.90
N ARG A 600 -12.49 17.07 -23.86
CA ARG A 600 -12.24 16.43 -22.55
C ARG A 600 -13.35 16.73 -21.54
N TYR A 601 -14.25 17.65 -21.88
CA TYR A 601 -15.30 18.14 -21.01
C TYR A 601 -16.63 18.25 -21.75
N THR A 602 -17.71 18.16 -20.98
CA THR A 602 -19.05 18.56 -21.39
C THR A 602 -19.49 19.76 -20.55
N VAL A 603 -20.12 20.73 -21.21
CA VAL A 603 -20.62 21.94 -20.55
C VAL A 603 -22.14 21.93 -20.61
N THR A 604 -22.79 22.00 -19.46
CA THR A 604 -24.24 22.07 -19.33
C THR A 604 -24.65 23.35 -18.61
N GLN A 605 -25.76 23.95 -19.02
CA GLN A 605 -26.28 25.16 -18.40
C GLN A 605 -27.71 24.94 -17.89
N THR A 606 -27.92 25.20 -16.60
CA THR A 606 -29.23 25.18 -15.96
C THR A 606 -29.47 26.50 -15.23
N GLY A 607 -30.24 27.40 -15.86
CA GLY A 607 -30.45 28.75 -15.32
C GLY A 607 -29.15 29.56 -15.33
N ASP A 608 -28.72 30.00 -14.14
CA ASP A 608 -27.47 30.75 -13.94
C ASP A 608 -26.26 29.85 -13.65
N ALA A 609 -26.49 28.55 -13.43
CA ALA A 609 -25.43 27.58 -13.18
C ALA A 609 -24.90 26.99 -14.51
N ILE A 610 -23.58 27.02 -14.68
CA ILE A 610 -22.86 26.34 -15.75
C ILE A 610 -22.00 25.25 -15.12
N THR A 611 -22.28 23.99 -15.43
CA THR A 611 -21.52 22.85 -14.92
C THR A 611 -20.64 22.30 -16.03
N VAL A 612 -19.34 22.23 -15.73
CA VAL A 612 -18.32 21.62 -16.58
C VAL A 612 -17.95 20.27 -15.98
N THR A 613 -18.18 19.18 -16.70
CA THR A 613 -17.94 17.81 -16.24
C THR A 613 -16.95 17.13 -17.16
N SER A 614 -15.92 16.47 -16.63
CA SER A 614 -14.98 15.72 -17.48
C SER A 614 -15.69 14.56 -18.20
N VAL A 615 -15.15 14.21 -19.36
CA VAL A 615 -15.64 13.08 -20.17
C VAL A 615 -14.86 11.83 -19.75
N PRO A 616 -15.52 10.69 -19.53
CA PRO A 616 -14.85 9.44 -19.24
C PRO A 616 -13.81 9.11 -20.30
N VAL A 617 -12.62 8.74 -19.84
CA VAL A 617 -11.59 8.23 -20.74
C VAL A 617 -11.95 6.81 -21.14
N GLY A 618 -12.35 6.63 -22.40
CA GLY A 618 -12.69 5.33 -22.96
C GLY A 618 -11.48 4.44 -23.18
N TRP A 619 -11.70 3.15 -23.44
CA TRP A 619 -10.64 2.14 -23.61
C TRP A 619 -9.88 2.20 -24.94
N ASN A 620 -10.25 3.09 -25.86
CA ASN A 620 -9.73 3.11 -27.23
C ASN A 620 -8.59 4.12 -27.43
N GLY A 621 -7.35 3.62 -27.52
CA GLY A 621 -6.21 4.37 -28.10
C GLY A 621 -5.57 5.44 -27.20
N VAL A 622 -5.87 5.42 -25.91
CA VAL A 622 -5.27 6.25 -24.84
C VAL A 622 -4.28 5.39 -24.05
N GLY A 623 -3.19 5.99 -23.56
CA GLY A 623 -2.17 5.24 -22.83
C GLY A 623 -2.70 4.67 -21.53
N THR A 624 -2.00 3.70 -20.95
CA THR A 624 -2.28 3.16 -19.60
C THR A 624 -2.21 4.22 -18.50
N ASN A 625 -1.73 5.43 -18.80
CA ASN A 625 -1.54 6.53 -17.85
C ASN A 625 -2.58 7.66 -17.97
N ASP A 626 -3.60 7.47 -18.81
CA ASP A 626 -4.70 8.42 -19.01
C ASP A 626 -5.97 7.94 -18.27
N ALA A 627 -5.81 7.26 -17.13
CA ALA A 627 -6.90 6.76 -16.28
C ALA A 627 -6.62 7.00 -14.80
N GLY A 628 -7.47 6.41 -13.97
CA GLY A 628 -7.31 6.34 -12.55
C GLY A 628 -7.45 7.70 -11.90
N ASN A 629 -7.06 7.75 -10.64
CA ASN A 629 -7.05 8.97 -9.87
C ASN A 629 -6.17 10.03 -10.53
N PHE A 630 -5.10 9.68 -11.24
CA PHE A 630 -4.21 10.67 -11.86
C PHE A 630 -4.85 11.39 -13.04
N GLU A 631 -5.64 10.68 -13.84
CA GLU A 631 -6.48 11.32 -14.84
C GLU A 631 -7.47 12.27 -14.15
N GLN A 632 -8.18 11.80 -13.12
CA GLN A 632 -9.14 12.62 -12.39
C GLN A 632 -8.48 13.83 -11.71
N LEU A 633 -7.28 13.70 -11.13
CA LEU A 633 -6.50 14.79 -10.53
C LEU A 633 -6.09 15.82 -11.57
N ARG A 634 -5.65 15.38 -12.76
CA ARG A 634 -5.34 16.31 -13.86
C ARG A 634 -6.57 17.10 -14.27
N ARG A 635 -7.73 16.42 -14.38
CA ARG A 635 -9.03 17.07 -14.68
C ARG A 635 -9.46 18.01 -13.56
N PHE A 636 -9.24 17.61 -12.32
CA PHE A 636 -9.53 18.39 -11.13
C PHE A 636 -8.69 19.66 -11.08
N LYS A 637 -7.39 19.59 -11.38
CA LYS A 637 -6.49 20.75 -11.46
C LYS A 637 -6.88 21.71 -12.57
N GLU A 638 -7.34 21.21 -13.71
CA GLU A 638 -7.87 22.05 -14.79
C GLU A 638 -9.14 22.79 -14.37
N LEU A 639 -10.02 22.11 -13.61
CA LEU A 639 -11.25 22.71 -13.05
C LEU A 639 -10.96 23.64 -11.86
N ASN A 640 -9.91 23.38 -11.09
CA ASN A 640 -9.49 24.11 -9.88
C ASN A 640 -8.01 24.54 -9.98
N PRO A 641 -7.66 25.45 -10.92
CA PRO A 641 -6.27 25.85 -11.17
C PRO A 641 -5.59 26.47 -9.95
N GLU A 642 -6.36 26.98 -8.99
CA GLU A 642 -5.91 27.55 -7.72
C GLU A 642 -5.43 26.53 -6.69
N VAL A 643 -5.83 25.25 -6.78
CA VAL A 643 -5.49 24.23 -5.78
C VAL A 643 -4.13 23.62 -6.09
N ASN A 644 -3.19 23.70 -5.15
CA ASN A 644 -1.92 23.01 -5.23
C ASN A 644 -2.12 21.50 -5.03
N LEU A 645 -1.59 20.67 -5.92
CA LEU A 645 -1.68 19.22 -5.79
C LEU A 645 -0.33 18.67 -5.37
N GLY A 646 -0.34 17.86 -4.32
CA GLY A 646 0.83 17.16 -3.82
C GLY A 646 0.75 15.65 -4.00
N PHE A 647 1.91 15.01 -4.05
CA PHE A 647 2.03 13.58 -3.78
C PHE A 647 2.68 13.42 -2.41
N ALA A 648 2.00 12.69 -1.51
CA ALA A 648 2.49 12.39 -0.18
C ALA A 648 3.31 11.09 -0.19
N LEU A 649 4.49 11.15 0.40
CA LEU A 649 5.43 10.04 0.51
C LEU A 649 5.33 9.43 1.91
N GLY A 650 5.10 8.13 2.00
CA GLY A 650 5.10 7.41 3.27
C GLY A 650 3.71 7.23 3.89
N GLY A 651 3.52 7.87 5.05
CA GLY A 651 2.48 7.58 6.02
C GLY A 651 2.87 6.44 6.97
N TRP A 652 2.00 6.14 7.93
CA TRP A 652 2.25 5.16 8.99
C TRP A 652 2.77 3.79 8.52
N THR A 653 2.27 3.29 7.38
CA THR A 653 2.56 1.94 6.89
C THR A 653 3.69 1.84 5.87
N LEU A 654 4.07 2.94 5.22
CA LEU A 654 5.09 2.99 4.14
C LEU A 654 6.31 3.84 4.52
N SER A 655 6.52 4.05 5.82
CA SER A 655 7.67 4.78 6.36
C SER A 655 8.87 3.89 6.67
N ASP A 656 8.84 2.62 6.25
CA ASP A 656 9.79 1.58 6.65
C ASP A 656 11.20 1.79 6.10
N GLU A 657 11.35 2.39 4.93
CA GLU A 657 12.65 2.47 4.23
C GLU A 657 13.26 3.88 4.11
N PHE A 658 12.63 4.94 4.63
CA PHE A 658 13.19 6.31 4.58
C PHE A 658 14.60 6.40 5.20
N SER A 659 14.79 5.82 6.39
CA SER A 659 16.10 5.80 7.07
C SER A 659 17.17 5.15 6.20
N THR A 660 16.82 4.03 5.54
CA THR A 660 17.74 3.30 4.65
C THR A 660 18.06 4.13 3.41
N ALA A 661 17.02 4.66 2.75
CA ALA A 661 17.13 5.48 1.54
C ALA A 661 18.03 6.69 1.75
N TYR A 662 17.91 7.37 2.89
CA TYR A 662 18.60 8.64 3.13
C TYR A 662 19.99 8.48 3.76
N ALA A 663 20.35 7.28 4.22
CA ALA A 663 21.62 7.02 4.87
C ALA A 663 22.84 7.21 3.95
N THR A 664 22.69 7.03 2.64
CA THR A 664 23.79 7.10 1.66
C THR A 664 23.61 8.27 0.69
N GLN A 665 24.70 8.80 0.14
CA GLN A 665 24.60 9.84 -0.89
C GLN A 665 23.86 9.33 -2.14
N GLU A 666 24.11 8.09 -2.55
CA GLU A 666 23.47 7.49 -3.72
C GLU A 666 21.95 7.39 -3.57
N GLY A 667 21.47 6.93 -2.40
CA GLY A 667 20.03 6.86 -2.14
C GLY A 667 19.38 8.24 -2.08
N ARG A 668 20.04 9.25 -1.50
CA ARG A 668 19.56 10.65 -1.54
C ARG A 668 19.52 11.21 -2.96
N ASP A 669 20.56 10.99 -3.75
CA ASP A 669 20.63 11.44 -5.15
C ASP A 669 19.52 10.78 -5.99
N LYS A 670 19.31 9.47 -5.81
CA LYS A 670 18.24 8.71 -6.46
C LYS A 670 16.88 9.30 -6.09
N PHE A 671 16.61 9.50 -4.80
CA PHE A 671 15.34 10.06 -4.31
C PHE A 671 15.06 11.45 -4.86
N VAL A 672 16.05 12.35 -4.84
CA VAL A 672 15.89 13.70 -5.41
C VAL A 672 15.59 13.62 -6.91
N SER A 673 16.30 12.75 -7.65
CA SER A 673 16.07 12.58 -9.08
C SER A 673 14.68 12.01 -9.42
N GLU A 674 14.19 11.06 -8.61
CA GLU A 674 12.87 10.46 -8.79
C GLU A 674 11.75 11.45 -8.45
N THR A 675 11.94 12.29 -7.42
CA THR A 675 11.02 13.38 -7.08
C THR A 675 10.88 14.36 -8.24
N VAL A 676 12.00 14.79 -8.84
CA VAL A 676 11.99 15.66 -10.03
C VAL A 676 11.33 14.96 -11.23
N ARG A 677 11.60 13.67 -11.44
CA ARG A 677 10.99 12.87 -12.51
C ARG A 677 9.46 12.80 -12.37
N ILE A 678 8.94 12.65 -11.15
CA ILE A 678 7.50 12.65 -10.87
C ILE A 678 6.90 14.01 -11.27
N PHE A 679 7.50 15.14 -10.85
CA PHE A 679 7.01 16.47 -11.23
C PHE A 679 7.06 16.76 -12.74
N GLU A 680 8.03 16.19 -13.46
CA GLU A 680 8.14 16.30 -14.92
C GLU A 680 7.14 15.37 -15.65
N THR A 681 6.82 14.21 -15.06
CA THR A 681 5.90 13.21 -15.65
C THR A 681 4.44 13.57 -15.39
N TYR A 682 4.13 14.06 -14.20
CA TYR A 682 2.80 14.41 -13.73
C TYR A 682 2.77 15.91 -13.41
N ASP A 683 2.64 16.72 -14.47
CA ASP A 683 2.75 18.18 -14.43
C ASP A 683 1.61 18.90 -13.67
N PHE A 684 0.59 18.15 -13.24
CA PHE A 684 -0.46 18.65 -12.36
C PHE A 684 -0.05 18.67 -10.88
N PHE A 685 0.99 17.92 -10.47
CA PHE A 685 1.56 18.00 -9.12
C PHE A 685 2.57 19.12 -9.02
N ASN A 686 2.51 19.89 -7.93
CA ASN A 686 3.48 20.94 -7.61
C ASN A 686 3.89 20.97 -6.13
N VAL A 687 3.47 19.99 -5.34
CA VAL A 687 3.89 19.82 -3.94
C VAL A 687 4.47 18.42 -3.75
N VAL A 688 5.55 18.30 -2.98
CA VAL A 688 6.01 17.02 -2.45
C VAL A 688 5.83 17.07 -0.93
N ASP A 689 5.04 16.15 -0.41
CA ASP A 689 4.74 16.07 1.02
C ASP A 689 5.46 14.86 1.62
N PHE A 690 6.28 15.11 2.65
CA PHE A 690 6.97 14.05 3.37
C PHE A 690 6.17 13.66 4.61
N ASP A 691 5.70 12.43 4.65
CA ASP A 691 5.03 11.84 5.80
C ASP A 691 5.85 10.66 6.32
N TRP A 692 7.06 10.97 6.82
CA TRP A 692 7.96 9.97 7.40
C TRP A 692 7.65 9.81 8.89
N GLU A 693 7.12 8.65 9.26
CA GLU A 693 6.70 8.31 10.62
C GLU A 693 7.58 7.21 11.27
N TYR A 694 8.62 7.52 12.07
CA TYR A 694 9.20 8.85 12.29
C TYR A 694 10.74 8.77 12.28
N PRO A 695 11.44 9.86 11.87
CA PRO A 695 12.89 9.99 12.02
C PRO A 695 13.35 9.65 13.45
N GLY A 696 14.33 8.75 13.58
CA GLY A 696 14.85 8.32 14.88
C GLY A 696 13.93 7.38 15.68
N GLY A 697 12.80 6.95 15.10
CA GLY A 697 11.89 5.93 15.65
C GLY A 697 10.66 6.49 16.37
N GLY A 698 9.86 5.58 16.94
CA GLY A 698 8.56 5.88 17.55
C GLY A 698 7.36 5.72 16.61
N GLY A 699 7.62 5.31 15.36
CA GLY A 699 6.60 4.91 14.38
C GLY A 699 6.27 3.43 14.44
N LYS A 700 5.74 2.89 13.33
CA LYS A 700 5.38 1.48 13.20
C LYS A 700 6.59 0.56 13.48
N ALA A 701 6.34 -0.52 14.24
CA ALA A 701 7.36 -1.51 14.53
C ALA A 701 7.88 -2.16 13.24
N GLY A 702 9.21 -2.27 13.10
CA GLY A 702 9.88 -2.81 11.92
C GLY A 702 10.47 -1.75 10.99
N ASN A 703 10.10 -0.46 11.13
CA ASN A 703 10.69 0.61 10.34
C ASN A 703 12.21 0.71 10.58
N ALA A 704 12.97 0.98 9.52
CA ALA A 704 14.38 1.32 9.64
C ALA A 704 14.51 2.67 10.37
N VAL A 705 15.43 2.73 11.33
CA VAL A 705 15.65 3.91 12.17
C VAL A 705 17.13 4.14 12.41
N SER A 706 17.53 5.41 12.47
CA SER A 706 18.89 5.80 12.82
C SER A 706 18.92 7.10 13.62
N ALA A 707 19.87 7.21 14.54
CA ALA A 707 20.16 8.48 15.22
C ALA A 707 20.66 9.58 14.25
N SER A 708 20.99 9.23 13.01
CA SER A 708 21.40 10.18 11.97
C SER A 708 20.25 10.63 11.07
N ASP A 709 19.02 10.16 11.29
CA ASP A 709 17.87 10.40 10.40
C ASP A 709 17.63 11.88 10.14
N GLY A 710 17.49 12.72 11.18
CA GLY A 710 17.28 14.15 11.00
C GLY A 710 18.43 14.88 10.29
N ALA A 711 19.68 14.43 10.47
CA ALA A 711 20.83 15.01 9.77
C ALA A 711 20.85 14.59 8.29
N ASN A 712 20.51 13.34 7.99
CA ASN A 712 20.39 12.86 6.62
C ASN A 712 19.20 13.50 5.90
N PHE A 713 18.10 13.72 6.60
CA PHE A 713 16.92 14.36 6.04
C PHE A 713 17.18 15.82 5.66
N GLU A 714 17.92 16.57 6.49
CA GLU A 714 18.42 17.91 6.12
C GLU A 714 19.22 17.88 4.80
N LEU A 715 20.08 16.89 4.59
CA LEU A 715 20.83 16.75 3.35
C LEU A 715 19.91 16.49 2.15
N VAL A 716 18.90 15.62 2.31
CA VAL A 716 17.88 15.37 1.28
C VAL A 716 17.15 16.65 0.91
N LEU A 717 16.63 17.37 1.90
CA LEU A 717 15.81 18.57 1.67
C LEU A 717 16.62 19.71 1.04
N ARG A 718 17.89 19.88 1.45
CA ARG A 718 18.80 20.84 0.80
C ARG A 718 19.01 20.51 -0.68
N ASP A 719 19.33 19.25 -0.97
CA ASP A 719 19.65 18.80 -2.33
C ASP A 719 18.37 18.85 -3.20
N LEU A 720 17.22 18.50 -2.62
CA LEU A 720 15.90 18.61 -3.25
C LEU A 720 15.53 20.06 -3.56
N ARG A 721 15.64 20.99 -2.60
CA ARG A 721 15.33 22.41 -2.82
C ARG A 721 16.14 23.00 -3.97
N THR A 722 17.42 22.65 -4.04
CA THR A 722 18.29 23.03 -5.17
C THR A 722 17.76 22.50 -6.50
N ALA A 723 17.37 21.22 -6.55
CA ALA A 723 16.83 20.61 -7.76
C ALA A 723 15.47 21.20 -8.17
N LEU A 724 14.62 21.56 -7.20
CA LEU A 724 13.33 22.21 -7.44
C LEU A 724 13.50 23.66 -7.91
N ASP A 725 14.48 24.40 -7.42
CA ASP A 725 14.81 25.75 -7.92
C ASP A 725 15.26 25.70 -9.38
N ASP A 726 16.09 24.72 -9.75
CA ASP A 726 16.50 24.48 -11.13
C ASP A 726 15.32 24.07 -12.01
N LEU A 727 14.42 23.21 -11.51
CA LEU A 727 13.19 22.85 -12.22
C LEU A 727 12.27 24.05 -12.41
N SER A 728 12.13 24.90 -11.39
CA SER A 728 11.35 26.14 -11.44
C SER A 728 11.90 27.10 -12.50
N ALA A 729 13.22 27.30 -12.52
CA ALA A 729 13.88 28.15 -13.52
C ALA A 729 13.70 27.66 -14.96
N ARG A 730 13.60 26.33 -15.18
CA ARG A 730 13.38 25.72 -16.50
C ARG A 730 11.93 25.75 -16.96
N THR A 731 10.99 25.54 -16.04
CA THR A 731 9.56 25.32 -16.36
C THR A 731 8.70 26.55 -16.14
N GLY A 732 9.15 27.49 -15.30
CA GLY A 732 8.35 28.64 -14.85
C GLY A 732 7.24 28.26 -13.86
N ARG A 733 7.28 27.04 -13.30
CA ARG A 733 6.35 26.55 -12.28
C ARG A 733 6.97 26.70 -10.90
N ASP A 734 6.15 26.91 -9.88
CA ASP A 734 6.56 26.93 -8.49
C ASP A 734 6.34 25.55 -7.86
N PHE A 735 7.29 25.10 -7.03
CA PHE A 735 7.24 23.81 -6.35
C PHE A 735 7.44 23.99 -4.84
N GLU A 736 6.57 23.35 -4.07
CA GLU A 736 6.58 23.42 -2.60
C GLU A 736 7.00 22.08 -1.98
N VAL A 737 7.63 22.18 -0.82
CA VAL A 737 7.99 21.07 0.05
C VAL A 737 7.22 21.20 1.35
N SER A 738 6.37 20.22 1.65
CA SER A 738 5.69 20.12 2.94
C SER A 738 6.13 18.88 3.71
N ILE A 739 5.95 18.92 5.02
CA ILE A 739 6.26 17.79 5.90
C ILE A 739 5.08 17.58 6.84
N ALA A 740 4.47 16.40 6.80
CA ALA A 740 3.60 15.92 7.86
C ALA A 740 4.46 15.51 9.07
N THR A 741 4.19 16.12 10.22
CA THR A 741 5.02 15.97 11.42
C THR A 741 4.18 15.53 12.60
N ALA A 742 4.78 14.76 13.51
CA ALA A 742 4.13 14.42 14.76
C ALA A 742 3.78 15.66 15.60
N GLY A 743 2.64 15.63 16.30
CA GLY A 743 2.31 16.61 17.34
C GLY A 743 3.06 16.40 18.67
N GLY A 744 3.71 15.24 18.86
CA GLY A 744 4.45 14.90 20.07
C GLY A 744 5.89 15.43 20.11
N GLN A 745 6.26 16.11 21.20
CA GLN A 745 7.59 16.71 21.37
C GLN A 745 8.74 15.70 21.24
N GLU A 746 8.55 14.49 21.76
CA GLU A 746 9.56 13.41 21.77
C GLU A 746 9.93 12.92 20.37
N LYS A 747 8.96 12.89 19.45
CA LYS A 747 9.18 12.49 18.05
C LYS A 747 9.88 13.59 17.27
N LEU A 748 9.51 14.84 17.49
CA LEU A 748 10.13 16.01 16.85
C LEU A 748 11.60 16.22 17.23
N ALA A 749 12.02 15.75 18.40
CA ALA A 749 13.41 15.88 18.86
C ALA A 749 14.43 15.24 17.89
N ASN A 750 14.02 14.21 17.14
CA ASN A 750 14.89 13.50 16.18
C ASN A 750 14.75 14.00 14.73
N LEU A 751 13.77 14.86 14.44
CA LEU A 751 13.48 15.38 13.09
C LEU A 751 14.54 16.38 12.60
N ASN A 752 15.31 17.00 13.51
CA ASN A 752 16.23 18.11 13.20
C ASN A 752 15.49 19.35 12.65
N LEU A 753 14.39 19.74 13.33
CA LEU A 753 13.47 20.79 12.89
C LEU A 753 14.16 22.11 12.47
N GLN A 754 15.14 22.59 13.25
CA GLN A 754 15.90 23.81 12.92
C GLN A 754 16.81 23.66 11.69
N GLY A 755 17.36 22.47 11.46
CA GLY A 755 18.23 22.21 10.31
C GLY A 755 17.44 22.13 9.01
N ILE A 756 16.23 21.58 9.06
CA ILE A 756 15.38 21.39 7.87
C ILE A 756 14.57 22.62 7.46
N ASP A 757 14.22 23.51 8.41
CA ASP A 757 13.33 24.66 8.16
C ASP A 757 13.67 25.55 6.95
N PRO A 758 14.96 25.85 6.64
CA PRO A 758 15.30 26.65 5.46
C PRO A 758 14.87 26.05 4.11
N TYR A 759 14.49 24.77 4.07
CA TYR A 759 14.17 24.02 2.85
C TYR A 759 12.71 23.58 2.75
N VAL A 760 11.91 23.89 3.77
CA VAL A 760 10.51 23.47 3.90
C VAL A 760 9.61 24.69 3.75
N ASP A 761 8.52 24.58 3.01
CA ASP A 761 7.55 25.67 2.83
C ASP A 761 6.56 25.73 3.99
N PHE A 762 6.05 24.57 4.44
CA PHE A 762 5.17 24.47 5.60
C PHE A 762 5.16 23.06 6.23
N TYR A 763 4.71 22.99 7.48
CA TYR A 763 4.58 21.79 8.28
C TYR A 763 3.11 21.47 8.53
N ASN A 764 2.65 20.30 8.07
CA ASN A 764 1.34 19.76 8.42
C ASN A 764 1.48 19.04 9.77
N VAL A 765 1.18 19.72 10.88
CA VAL A 765 1.36 19.13 12.22
C VAL A 765 0.17 18.26 12.54
N MET A 766 0.39 16.96 12.72
CA MET A 766 -0.63 15.98 13.09
C MET A 766 -1.05 16.16 14.56
N THR A 767 -1.82 17.22 14.82
CA THR A 767 -2.39 17.55 16.14
C THR A 767 -3.66 16.74 16.42
N TYR A 768 -3.58 15.45 16.13
CA TYR A 768 -4.56 14.41 16.34
C TYR A 768 -3.82 13.10 16.67
N ASP A 769 -4.54 12.00 16.87
CA ASP A 769 -3.96 10.72 17.27
C ASP A 769 -3.18 10.76 18.60
N PHE A 770 -3.51 11.72 19.47
CA PHE A 770 -2.94 11.81 20.81
C PHE A 770 -3.34 10.63 21.70
N HIS A 771 -4.56 10.10 21.50
CA HIS A 771 -5.10 8.95 22.21
C HIS A 771 -5.90 8.07 21.24
N GLY A 772 -5.86 6.75 21.41
CA GLY A 772 -6.52 5.82 20.48
C GLY A 772 -6.63 4.38 20.96
N GLY A 773 -7.16 3.51 20.09
CA GLY A 773 -7.45 2.11 20.39
C GLY A 773 -6.23 1.24 20.77
N TRP A 774 -5.00 1.76 20.60
CA TRP A 774 -3.77 1.16 21.16
C TRP A 774 -3.66 1.30 22.67
N GLU A 775 -4.46 2.17 23.29
CA GLU A 775 -4.58 2.33 24.74
C GLU A 775 -5.84 1.63 25.26
N ASN A 776 -5.79 1.16 26.51
CA ASN A 776 -6.95 0.54 27.17
C ASN A 776 -7.71 1.54 28.07
N VAL A 777 -7.53 2.84 27.84
CA VAL A 777 -8.17 3.94 28.56
C VAL A 777 -8.60 4.98 27.53
N THR A 778 -9.80 5.52 27.69
CA THR A 778 -10.33 6.57 26.81
C THR A 778 -9.56 7.89 26.96
N GLY A 779 -9.39 8.59 25.85
CA GLY A 779 -8.71 9.89 25.81
C GLY A 779 -9.09 10.71 24.58
N HIS A 780 -8.95 12.03 24.68
CA HIS A 780 -9.30 12.95 23.60
C HIS A 780 -8.22 12.95 22.53
N GLN A 781 -8.53 12.49 21.31
CA GLN A 781 -7.49 12.34 20.29
C GLN A 781 -6.93 13.67 19.77
N ALA A 782 -7.66 14.78 19.95
CA ALA A 782 -7.34 16.08 19.37
C ALA A 782 -7.79 17.25 20.28
N ALA A 783 -7.61 17.12 21.60
CA ALA A 783 -7.93 18.18 22.56
C ALA A 783 -7.15 19.47 22.27
N MET A 784 -7.75 20.64 22.56
CA MET A 784 -6.99 21.89 22.40
C MET A 784 -5.89 22.01 23.44
N THR A 785 -6.15 21.59 24.67
CA THR A 785 -5.26 21.78 25.81
C THR A 785 -5.56 20.76 26.92
N GLY A 786 -4.77 20.79 27.99
CA GLY A 786 -5.10 20.12 29.24
C GLY A 786 -4.69 18.65 29.33
N ASP A 787 -4.06 18.10 28.27
CA ASP A 787 -3.53 16.75 28.35
C ASP A 787 -2.34 16.69 29.33
N ALA A 788 -2.28 15.62 30.12
CA ALA A 788 -1.27 15.49 31.18
C ALA A 788 0.16 15.30 30.65
N ASN A 789 0.29 14.84 29.40
CA ASN A 789 1.57 14.62 28.73
C ASN A 789 1.84 15.67 27.64
N ASN A 790 1.03 16.73 27.57
CA ASN A 790 1.04 17.74 26.50
C ASN A 790 0.79 17.15 25.10
N TYR A 791 0.08 16.02 25.00
CA TYR A 791 -0.47 15.55 23.74
C TYR A 791 -1.79 16.28 23.46
N ASP A 792 -1.67 17.57 23.22
CA ASP A 792 -2.77 18.46 22.85
C ASP A 792 -2.28 19.52 21.84
N VAL A 793 -3.24 20.24 21.25
CA VAL A 793 -2.94 21.22 20.19
C VAL A 793 -2.00 22.32 20.67
N THR A 794 -2.21 22.86 21.88
CA THR A 794 -1.35 23.92 22.44
C THR A 794 0.08 23.42 22.64
N GLY A 795 0.25 22.24 23.23
CA GLY A 795 1.55 21.61 23.45
C GLY A 795 2.29 21.34 22.15
N ALA A 796 1.60 20.86 21.12
CA ALA A 796 2.19 20.60 19.81
C ALA A 796 2.67 21.89 19.13
N VAL A 797 1.86 22.96 19.16
CA VAL A 797 2.23 24.27 18.59
C VAL A 797 3.42 24.89 19.33
N ASP A 798 3.45 24.77 20.67
CA ASP A 798 4.53 25.28 21.52
C ASP A 798 5.90 24.69 21.16
N VAL A 799 5.96 23.46 20.64
CA VAL A 799 7.23 22.85 20.20
C VAL A 799 7.83 23.65 19.04
N PHE A 800 7.01 24.05 18.06
CA PHE A 800 7.46 24.83 16.90
C PHE A 800 7.80 26.27 17.30
N GLU A 801 6.98 26.90 18.15
CA GLU A 801 7.26 28.24 18.67
C GLU A 801 8.59 28.27 19.45
N THR A 802 8.80 27.28 20.33
CA THR A 802 10.04 27.16 21.13
C THR A 802 11.26 26.85 20.26
N ALA A 803 11.08 26.10 19.18
CA ALA A 803 12.14 25.83 18.20
C ALA A 803 12.50 27.07 17.35
N GLY A 804 11.69 28.14 17.40
CA GLY A 804 11.89 29.37 16.65
C GLY A 804 11.41 29.29 15.21
N ILE A 805 10.53 28.34 14.90
CA ILE A 805 9.89 28.21 13.59
C ILE A 805 8.86 29.32 13.42
N GLU A 806 8.81 29.91 12.23
CA GLU A 806 7.79 30.91 11.93
C GLU A 806 6.41 30.24 11.93
N LEU A 807 5.53 30.66 12.84
CA LEU A 807 4.22 30.03 13.01
C LEU A 807 3.34 30.09 11.75
N SER A 808 3.59 31.04 10.84
CA SER A 808 2.96 31.09 9.51
C SER A 808 3.27 29.88 8.61
N LYS A 809 4.27 29.07 8.95
CA LYS A 809 4.61 27.78 8.32
C LYS A 809 3.96 26.59 9.02
N VAL A 810 3.38 26.76 10.20
CA VAL A 810 2.77 25.68 11.00
C VAL A 810 1.29 25.56 10.64
N VAL A 811 0.90 24.46 10.02
CA VAL A 811 -0.48 24.15 9.63
C VAL A 811 -1.04 23.12 10.62
N MET A 812 -2.11 23.49 11.32
CA MET A 812 -2.71 22.66 12.38
C MET A 812 -3.56 21.52 11.80
N GLY A 813 -3.26 20.28 12.16
CA GLY A 813 -4.04 19.11 11.77
C GLY A 813 -5.34 18.92 12.55
N ALA A 814 -6.38 18.45 11.89
CA ALA A 814 -7.64 18.03 12.51
C ALA A 814 -8.10 16.68 11.91
N PRO A 815 -8.65 15.77 12.73
CA PRO A 815 -9.13 14.49 12.26
C PRO A 815 -10.58 14.63 11.75
N ALA A 816 -10.84 14.17 10.53
CA ALA A 816 -12.19 13.95 10.00
C ALA A 816 -12.75 12.57 10.39
N TYR A 817 -12.17 11.93 11.40
CA TYR A 817 -12.56 10.63 11.94
C TYR A 817 -12.48 10.68 13.47
N THR A 818 -12.98 9.63 14.08
CA THR A 818 -13.02 9.47 15.53
C THR A 818 -12.07 8.37 15.99
N ARG A 819 -11.65 8.44 17.25
CA ARG A 819 -11.05 7.30 17.96
C ARG A 819 -11.99 6.89 19.09
N ALA A 820 -12.31 5.61 19.13
CA ALA A 820 -13.38 5.05 19.92
C ALA A 820 -12.95 3.83 20.73
N TRP A 821 -13.66 3.60 21.83
CA TRP A 821 -13.50 2.45 22.73
C TRP A 821 -14.89 1.92 23.11
N GLY A 822 -15.02 0.59 23.14
CA GLY A 822 -16.17 -0.10 23.69
C GLY A 822 -15.94 -0.57 25.14
N ASN A 823 -17.01 -1.04 25.77
CA ASN A 823 -17.03 -1.49 27.17
C ASN A 823 -16.65 -0.40 28.19
N VAL A 824 -17.03 0.85 27.91
CA VAL A 824 -16.67 2.02 28.72
C VAL A 824 -17.79 2.34 29.71
N SER A 825 -17.49 2.15 30.99
CA SER A 825 -18.39 2.60 32.07
C SER A 825 -18.31 4.12 32.28
N ASP A 826 -19.39 4.75 32.76
CA ASP A 826 -19.46 6.21 32.96
C ASP A 826 -18.33 6.77 33.84
N GLY A 827 -18.00 6.10 34.95
CA GLY A 827 -16.95 6.56 35.88
C GLY A 827 -17.23 7.90 36.57
N GLY A 828 -18.38 8.53 36.31
CA GLY A 828 -18.74 9.87 36.77
C GLY A 828 -18.17 11.00 35.90
N THR A 829 -17.55 10.67 34.77
CA THR A 829 -16.93 11.59 33.80
C THR A 829 -17.46 11.33 32.39
N PHE A 830 -18.62 10.69 32.26
CA PHE A 830 -19.20 10.31 30.97
C PHE A 830 -18.23 9.47 30.13
N GLY A 831 -17.52 8.55 30.78
CA GLY A 831 -16.59 7.64 30.13
C GLY A 831 -15.20 8.20 29.85
N TYR A 832 -14.90 9.48 30.15
CA TYR A 832 -13.56 10.04 29.96
C TYR A 832 -12.56 9.53 31.02
N GLN A 833 -11.34 9.15 30.57
CA GLN A 833 -10.30 8.48 31.36
C GLN A 833 -10.80 7.22 32.09
N GLN A 834 -11.69 6.47 31.43
CA GLN A 834 -12.19 5.19 31.94
C GLN A 834 -11.60 4.03 31.15
N PRO A 835 -11.50 2.84 31.76
CA PRO A 835 -11.09 1.64 31.03
C PRO A 835 -12.02 1.36 29.84
N GLY A 836 -11.43 0.95 28.73
CA GLY A 836 -12.13 0.58 27.50
C GLY A 836 -11.22 -0.15 26.53
N SER A 837 -11.75 -0.61 25.40
CA SER A 837 -10.94 -1.22 24.35
C SER A 837 -11.36 -0.76 22.96
N GLY A 838 -10.41 -0.33 22.14
CA GLY A 838 -10.69 0.08 20.77
C GLY A 838 -11.29 -1.04 19.92
N ARG A 839 -10.83 -2.28 20.13
CA ARG A 839 -11.34 -3.47 19.42
C ARG A 839 -12.82 -3.77 19.71
N ASP A 840 -13.33 -3.27 20.83
CA ASP A 840 -14.70 -3.53 21.28
C ASP A 840 -15.65 -2.42 20.80
N ALA A 841 -15.14 -1.33 20.22
CA ALA A 841 -15.93 -0.35 19.48
C ALA A 841 -16.05 -0.78 18.02
N THR A 842 -17.25 -0.67 17.44
CA THR A 842 -17.54 -1.26 16.12
C THR A 842 -16.72 -0.64 15.00
N GLY A 843 -16.68 0.70 14.95
CA GLY A 843 -16.07 1.47 13.85
C GLY A 843 -16.83 1.43 12.52
N SER A 844 -16.38 2.25 11.56
CA SER A 844 -16.94 2.31 10.20
C SER A 844 -16.32 1.25 9.29
N PHE A 845 -14.98 1.17 9.29
CA PHE A 845 -14.19 0.24 8.49
C PHE A 845 -13.19 -0.55 9.33
N GLU A 846 -12.80 -0.01 10.48
CA GLU A 846 -11.87 -0.62 11.42
C GLU A 846 -12.40 -0.42 12.84
N ALA A 847 -12.30 -1.46 13.67
CA ALA A 847 -12.70 -1.38 15.07
C ALA A 847 -11.98 -0.23 15.79
N GLY A 848 -12.75 0.56 16.54
CA GLY A 848 -12.23 1.73 17.27
C GLY A 848 -12.04 2.99 16.43
N VAL A 849 -12.46 3.01 15.16
CA VAL A 849 -12.39 4.20 14.29
C VAL A 849 -13.71 4.37 13.52
N TYR A 850 -14.37 5.51 13.70
CA TYR A 850 -15.50 5.90 12.85
C TYR A 850 -15.15 7.09 11.98
N ASP A 851 -15.61 7.07 10.75
CA ASP A 851 -15.63 8.24 9.89
C ASP A 851 -16.60 9.29 10.48
N TYR A 852 -16.23 10.57 10.44
CA TYR A 852 -17.07 11.65 10.97
C TYR A 852 -18.47 11.63 10.33
N LYS A 853 -18.54 11.46 9.00
CA LYS A 853 -19.80 11.43 8.24
C LYS A 853 -20.76 10.33 8.72
N ASP A 854 -20.25 9.19 9.18
CA ASP A 854 -21.07 8.05 9.58
C ASP A 854 -21.71 8.25 10.94
N VAL A 855 -20.98 8.84 11.88
CA VAL A 855 -21.49 9.11 13.24
C VAL A 855 -22.25 10.42 13.34
N LEU A 856 -22.02 11.39 12.45
CA LEU A 856 -22.68 12.70 12.48
C LEU A 856 -24.20 12.57 12.51
N ASN A 857 -24.77 11.67 11.70
CA ASN A 857 -26.21 11.53 11.60
C ASN A 857 -26.82 10.97 12.92
N ASP A 858 -26.08 10.12 13.64
CA ASP A 858 -26.48 9.65 14.96
C ASP A 858 -26.53 10.79 15.98
N VAL A 859 -25.59 11.72 15.90
CA VAL A 859 -25.51 12.88 16.79
C VAL A 859 -26.64 13.86 16.50
N VAL A 860 -26.84 14.23 15.23
CA VAL A 860 -27.89 15.15 14.79
C VAL A 860 -29.28 14.60 15.12
N THR A 861 -29.50 13.29 14.97
CA THR A 861 -30.78 12.64 15.30
C THR A 861 -30.94 12.34 16.79
N GLY A 862 -29.93 12.61 17.62
CA GLY A 862 -29.95 12.37 19.07
C GLY A 862 -29.89 10.89 19.46
N ARG A 863 -29.42 10.01 18.55
CA ARG A 863 -29.12 8.60 18.84
C ARG A 863 -27.85 8.45 19.67
N ARG A 864 -26.85 9.30 19.44
CA ARG A 864 -25.64 9.43 20.27
C ARG A 864 -25.62 10.81 20.91
N ASN A 865 -25.26 10.87 22.19
CA ASN A 865 -25.15 12.14 22.91
C ASN A 865 -23.79 12.77 22.64
N LEU A 866 -23.79 14.08 22.35
CA LEU A 866 -22.59 14.90 22.20
C LEU A 866 -22.25 15.58 23.52
N TYR A 867 -21.00 15.48 23.92
CA TYR A 867 -20.48 16.06 25.14
C TYR A 867 -19.36 17.06 24.86
N TRP A 868 -19.21 18.02 25.76
CA TRP A 868 -18.13 18.99 25.77
C TRP A 868 -17.34 18.91 27.07
N ASP A 869 -16.05 18.60 26.94
CA ASP A 869 -15.07 18.70 28.02
C ASP A 869 -14.50 20.11 28.06
N ASP A 870 -14.92 20.89 29.06
CA ASP A 870 -14.51 22.29 29.23
C ASP A 870 -13.08 22.44 29.76
N ASP A 871 -12.51 21.41 30.40
CA ASP A 871 -11.14 21.46 30.92
C ASP A 871 -10.13 21.22 29.78
N ASN A 872 -10.44 20.28 28.87
CA ASN A 872 -9.59 19.93 27.73
C ASN A 872 -9.97 20.64 26.41
N LYS A 873 -11.14 21.30 26.39
CA LYS A 873 -11.76 21.91 25.20
C LYS A 873 -11.89 20.92 24.04
N ALA A 874 -12.52 19.79 24.34
CA ALA A 874 -12.66 18.66 23.41
C ALA A 874 -14.10 18.15 23.38
N ALA A 875 -14.59 17.82 22.18
CA ALA A 875 -15.89 17.19 22.00
C ALA A 875 -15.75 15.65 21.92
N PHE A 876 -16.76 14.95 22.44
CA PHE A 876 -16.81 13.48 22.40
C PHE A 876 -18.24 12.96 22.45
N LEU A 877 -18.41 11.70 22.07
CA LEU A 877 -19.65 10.95 22.10
C LEU A 877 -19.60 9.91 23.21
N TYR A 878 -20.71 9.73 23.93
CA TYR A 878 -20.85 8.67 24.91
C TYR A 878 -22.31 8.21 25.06
N ASP A 879 -22.56 6.91 24.89
CA ASP A 879 -23.91 6.34 24.98
C ASP A 879 -24.16 5.46 26.22
N GLY A 880 -23.17 5.33 27.09
CA GLY A 880 -23.21 4.44 28.25
C GLY A 880 -22.34 3.18 28.10
N ASP A 881 -21.85 2.90 26.89
CA ASP A 881 -21.04 1.72 26.57
C ASP A 881 -19.88 2.03 25.61
N GLU A 882 -20.15 2.78 24.53
CA GLU A 882 -19.11 3.27 23.61
C GLU A 882 -18.76 4.73 23.91
N TRP A 883 -17.46 5.03 23.89
CA TRP A 883 -16.91 6.39 23.99
C TRP A 883 -16.11 6.71 22.74
N SER A 884 -16.28 7.91 22.18
CA SER A 884 -15.61 8.29 20.93
C SER A 884 -15.24 9.78 20.89
N SER A 885 -13.97 10.11 20.64
CA SER A 885 -13.52 11.50 20.48
C SER A 885 -13.86 12.03 19.09
N MET A 886 -14.47 13.21 18.99
CA MET A 886 -15.07 13.71 17.75
C MET A 886 -14.82 15.21 17.54
N GLU A 887 -14.69 15.61 16.27
CA GLU A 887 -14.78 17.00 15.83
C GLU A 887 -16.18 17.33 15.31
N THR A 888 -16.55 18.61 15.33
CA THR A 888 -17.75 19.17 14.71
C THR A 888 -17.39 20.43 13.94
N THR A 889 -18.25 20.90 13.05
CA THR A 889 -18.01 22.17 12.34
C THR A 889 -17.82 23.36 13.29
N ALA A 890 -18.48 23.35 14.46
CA ALA A 890 -18.32 24.37 15.50
C ALA A 890 -16.95 24.30 16.22
N THR A 891 -16.45 23.08 16.52
CA THR A 891 -15.11 22.92 17.11
C THR A 891 -14.03 23.30 16.10
N ILE A 892 -14.20 22.93 14.83
CA ILE A 892 -13.28 23.32 13.75
C ILE A 892 -13.28 24.83 13.51
N ALA A 893 -14.45 25.49 13.51
CA ALA A 893 -14.50 26.95 13.46
C ALA A 893 -13.77 27.59 14.65
N GLY A 894 -13.82 26.96 15.82
CA GLY A 894 -13.09 27.40 17.01
C GLY A 894 -11.58 27.27 16.83
N LYS A 895 -11.12 26.10 16.36
CA LYS A 895 -9.72 25.83 16.01
C LYS A 895 -9.20 26.79 14.93
N ALA A 896 -10.02 27.08 13.92
CA ALA A 896 -9.69 28.06 12.89
C ALA A 896 -9.52 29.48 13.47
N ALA A 897 -10.34 29.86 14.46
CA ALA A 897 -10.14 31.12 15.17
C ALA A 897 -8.84 31.16 16.00
N TYR A 898 -8.45 30.04 16.62
CA TYR A 898 -7.15 29.90 17.28
C TYR A 898 -5.99 30.03 16.27
N VAL A 899 -6.11 29.41 15.08
CA VAL A 899 -5.13 29.54 13.98
C VAL A 899 -4.93 31.01 13.59
N GLU A 900 -6.01 31.80 13.54
CA GLU A 900 -5.93 33.24 13.30
C GLU A 900 -5.26 34.00 14.45
N GLU A 901 -5.66 33.73 15.70
CA GLU A 901 -5.11 34.39 16.89
C GLU A 901 -3.61 34.15 17.06
N LYS A 902 -3.16 32.90 16.91
CA LYS A 902 -1.75 32.50 17.03
C LYS A 902 -0.92 32.83 15.79
N GLY A 903 -1.55 33.22 14.69
CA GLY A 903 -0.85 33.49 13.44
C GLY A 903 -0.31 32.23 12.76
N LEU A 904 -0.97 31.08 12.94
CA LEU A 904 -0.60 29.82 12.31
C LEU A 904 -0.83 29.86 10.79
N GLY A 905 -0.13 29.00 10.04
CA GLY A 905 -0.18 28.93 8.59
C GLY A 905 -1.50 28.45 8.00
N GLY A 906 -2.34 27.77 8.78
CA GLY A 906 -3.61 27.23 8.29
C GLY A 906 -4.08 26.00 9.06
N MET A 907 -4.97 25.23 8.44
CA MET A 907 -5.42 23.92 8.91
C MET A 907 -5.21 22.81 7.88
N MET A 908 -5.03 21.59 8.36
CA MET A 908 -4.87 20.36 7.60
C MET A 908 -5.89 19.32 8.07
N PHE A 909 -6.41 18.49 7.16
CA PHE A 909 -7.41 17.47 7.47
C PHE A 909 -7.00 16.07 7.00
N TRP A 910 -7.04 15.12 7.92
CA TRP A 910 -6.94 13.69 7.65
C TRP A 910 -8.28 13.00 8.00
N ALA A 911 -9.00 12.40 7.05
CA ALA A 911 -8.82 12.53 5.61
C ALA A 911 -10.15 12.73 4.88
N LEU A 912 -10.08 13.13 3.60
CA LEU A 912 -11.26 13.58 2.84
C LEU A 912 -12.36 12.53 2.78
N SER A 913 -12.00 11.25 2.71
CA SER A 913 -13.00 10.19 2.63
C SER A 913 -13.91 10.09 3.87
N ASN A 914 -13.48 10.63 5.01
CA ASN A 914 -14.20 10.58 6.27
C ASN A 914 -15.12 11.79 6.51
N ASP A 915 -14.89 12.90 5.80
CA ASP A 915 -15.62 14.15 5.98
C ASP A 915 -17.05 14.07 5.43
N ALA A 916 -17.93 14.93 5.95
CA ALA A 916 -19.27 15.13 5.39
C ALA A 916 -19.23 16.17 4.25
N ALA A 917 -20.35 16.34 3.55
CA ALA A 917 -20.48 17.32 2.47
C ALA A 917 -21.30 18.56 2.87
N GLY A 918 -21.04 19.70 2.21
CA GLY A 918 -21.77 20.95 2.41
C GLY A 918 -21.53 21.54 3.81
N GLU A 919 -22.55 22.18 4.38
CA GLU A 919 -22.44 22.85 5.71
C GLU A 919 -22.11 21.90 6.88
N ALA A 920 -22.10 20.58 6.64
CA ALA A 920 -21.64 19.59 7.60
C ALA A 920 -20.13 19.29 7.50
N SER A 921 -19.47 19.67 6.41
CA SER A 921 -18.05 19.43 6.15
C SER A 921 -17.18 20.19 7.15
N LEU A 922 -16.24 19.47 7.75
CA LEU A 922 -15.21 20.04 8.61
C LEU A 922 -14.23 20.89 7.79
N VAL A 923 -13.90 20.46 6.56
CA VAL A 923 -13.03 21.21 5.66
C VAL A 923 -13.67 22.54 5.25
N GLU A 924 -14.94 22.54 4.83
CA GLU A 924 -15.66 23.78 4.47
C GLU A 924 -15.76 24.73 5.66
N ALA A 925 -15.98 24.23 6.88
CA ALA A 925 -16.05 25.06 8.08
C ALA A 925 -14.74 25.82 8.36
N ALA A 926 -13.58 25.19 8.16
CA ALA A 926 -12.29 25.86 8.27
C ALA A 926 -12.06 26.85 7.13
N ASP A 927 -12.36 26.47 5.89
CA ASP A 927 -12.21 27.34 4.71
C ASP A 927 -13.05 28.61 4.81
N ASP A 928 -14.28 28.48 5.28
CA ASP A 928 -15.22 29.58 5.45
C ASP A 928 -14.65 30.66 6.37
N LEU A 929 -14.08 30.27 7.51
CA LEU A 929 -13.50 31.22 8.47
C LEU A 929 -12.13 31.73 8.01
N LEU A 930 -11.24 30.83 7.60
CA LEU A 930 -9.84 31.16 7.29
C LEU A 930 -9.73 31.97 6.01
N ARG A 931 -10.46 31.61 4.94
CA ARG A 931 -10.25 32.18 3.60
C ARG A 931 -11.42 32.97 3.05
N LYS A 932 -12.66 32.53 3.27
CA LYS A 932 -13.86 33.24 2.76
C LYS A 932 -14.32 34.37 3.69
N GLY A 933 -13.78 34.45 4.90
CA GLY A 933 -13.97 35.56 5.82
C GLY A 933 -15.29 35.50 6.61
N ALA A 934 -15.91 34.33 6.71
CA ALA A 934 -17.03 34.11 7.61
C ALA A 934 -16.60 34.31 9.06
N SER A 935 -17.48 34.87 9.88
CA SER A 935 -17.32 34.90 11.32
C SER A 935 -17.64 33.54 11.95
N TYR A 936 -17.10 33.28 13.13
CA TYR A 936 -17.45 32.10 13.93
C TYR A 936 -18.96 31.89 14.09
N ALA A 937 -19.70 32.99 14.33
CA ALA A 937 -21.15 32.95 14.50
C ALA A 937 -21.88 32.54 13.20
N GLU A 938 -21.41 32.97 12.03
CA GLU A 938 -22.00 32.61 10.74
C GLU A 938 -21.73 31.14 10.36
N VAL A 939 -20.59 30.58 10.77
CA VAL A 939 -20.30 29.15 10.57
C VAL A 939 -21.19 28.30 11.48
N ILE A 940 -21.32 28.67 12.76
CA ILE A 940 -22.20 27.95 13.70
C ILE A 940 -23.68 28.07 13.32
N GLU A 941 -24.13 29.22 12.81
CA GLU A 941 -25.52 29.38 12.36
C GLU A 941 -25.90 28.42 11.22
N ARG A 942 -24.91 28.02 10.40
CA ARG A 942 -25.11 27.08 9.28
C ARG A 942 -24.78 25.62 9.65
N ALA A 943 -24.05 25.42 10.73
CA ALA A 943 -23.66 24.11 11.22
C ALA A 943 -24.88 23.21 11.52
N PRO A 944 -24.71 21.87 11.48
CA PRO A 944 -25.76 20.95 11.91
C PRO A 944 -26.26 21.25 13.33
N ASP A 945 -27.58 21.36 13.49
CA ASP A 945 -28.21 21.54 14.79
C ASP A 945 -28.10 20.26 15.63
N PHE A 946 -27.60 20.40 16.86
CA PHE A 946 -27.54 19.30 17.83
C PHE A 946 -28.67 19.40 18.86
N SER A 947 -29.27 18.27 19.22
CA SER A 947 -30.38 18.23 20.18
C SER A 947 -30.00 18.72 21.58
N ALA A 948 -28.76 18.48 22.00
CA ALA A 948 -28.11 19.02 23.18
C ALA A 948 -26.59 18.83 23.10
N ILE A 949 -25.84 19.75 23.71
CA ILE A 949 -24.42 19.56 24.07
C ILE A 949 -24.38 19.38 25.59
N ILE A 950 -23.84 18.25 26.06
CA ILE A 950 -23.84 17.87 27.47
C ILE A 950 -22.47 18.14 28.10
N GLY A 951 -22.43 18.83 29.23
CA GLY A 951 -21.16 19.22 29.87
C GLY A 951 -20.80 20.67 29.60
N GLY A 952 -19.76 21.17 30.28
CA GLY A 952 -19.35 22.57 30.25
C GLY A 952 -20.50 23.57 30.47
N ASN A 953 -20.54 24.63 29.67
CA ASN A 953 -21.63 25.60 29.60
C ASN A 953 -22.75 25.21 28.61
N GLY A 954 -22.64 24.03 27.98
CA GLY A 954 -23.61 23.51 26.99
C GLY A 954 -23.50 24.15 25.61
N ASP A 955 -22.37 24.75 25.27
CA ASP A 955 -22.11 25.42 24.00
C ASP A 955 -20.63 25.27 23.60
N PHE A 956 -20.32 25.38 22.31
CA PHE A 956 -18.95 25.57 21.84
C PHE A 956 -18.75 27.08 21.76
N SER A 957 -18.15 27.69 22.76
CA SER A 957 -17.98 29.15 22.77
C SER A 957 -16.67 29.55 22.11
N LEU A 958 -16.61 30.69 21.42
CA LEU A 958 -15.35 31.18 20.85
C LEU A 958 -14.24 31.36 21.91
N SER A 959 -14.63 31.71 23.14
CA SER A 959 -13.70 31.83 24.28
C SER A 959 -13.08 30.50 24.73
N ASP A 960 -13.61 29.37 24.28
CA ASP A 960 -13.03 28.07 24.55
C ASP A 960 -11.78 27.79 23.72
N PHE A 961 -11.66 28.44 22.56
CA PHE A 961 -10.57 28.24 21.62
C PHE A 961 -9.60 29.42 21.58
N THR A 962 -10.04 30.59 22.04
CA THR A 962 -9.26 31.83 22.00
C THR A 962 -8.68 32.19 23.37
N GLY A 963 -7.52 32.85 23.38
CA GLY A 963 -6.77 33.18 24.60
C GLY A 963 -6.13 31.97 25.30
N LEU A 964 -6.01 30.84 24.59
CA LEU A 964 -5.23 29.69 25.04
C LEU A 964 -3.74 30.02 24.89
N VAL A 965 -2.98 29.82 25.97
CA VAL A 965 -1.55 30.14 26.02
C VAL A 965 -0.77 29.01 25.40
#